data_AF-A0A2S9MQM8-F1
#
_entry.id   AF-A0A2S9MQM8-F1
#
_cell.length_a   1.000
_cell.length_b   1.000
_cell.length_c   1.000
_cell.angle_alpha   90.00
_cell.angle_beta   90.00
_cell.angle_gamma   90.00
#
_symmetry.space_group_name_H-M   'P 1'
#
loop_
_entity.id
_entity.type
_entity.pdbx_description
1 polymer ?
#
loop_
_entity_poly.entity_id
_entity_poly.type
_entity_poly.pdbx_seq_one_letter_code
_entity_poly.pdbx_strand_id
1 'polypeptide(L)'
;LGGSGNGTFGGTVGGTGGLTLSGTGTETLTGNNTYTGATTINSGTLAISGNGSLSASSPVNLAGAGATFDVSGATTPQTTGTLSGVAGSTVNLGSNNLTLGGTGNGTYGGTIAGTGGSLTLSGTGTETLTGANTYTGGTNLTGGGTLIAGSSSALGTGALNTSGAGGTLAVSTPGTTLGNAVNLGSGSTLTVGGTNDLGLGGAISGAGNLDVSGPATTTLSGTNTYTGSTTIGGGSTLAVGAGGTLSSGSTIDLSGTGATLDLSAATSPQTTGALSGGTGTNVNLGSNTLTLAGADSGTYAGVIGGTGGLTLSGTGTETLTGSNTYTGATTINSGTLAISGNGSLSSSSPVSLTAAGATLDLSGAASPQSTGTISGVAGSTVNLGNNNLTLGGSGDGTYAGNIAGTGGVTMSGTGTETLTGANTYTGATTINSGTLAIGAGGSLSATTPVSLTGAGATFDLSGATTPQTTGTLSGVAGSTVNLGGNNLTLGGAGSGTYDGTIAGAGGSLTLAGTGTETLTGTNTYTGGTNLTGGGTLIASNGSALGTGALNTSGAGGTLGTSVAGTTLTNAINLGSGSTLTVGGANNLGLSGTISGSGNLAVNGPSTTTLTGTNTYTGNTTIGNGSTLAVGAGGALSGGSAVNLAGAGATLDLSAATTPQSTGALSGVAGSTVNLGGNNLTLGGSGNGTYDGTIAGAGGSLTLAGTGTETLTGNNT
;
A
#
# COMPACT_ATOMS: atom_id res chain seq x y z
N LEU A 1 13.48 18.34 72.68
CA LEU A 1 13.12 17.09 73.39
C LEU A 1 14.40 16.24 73.49
N GLY A 2 14.74 15.65 74.65
CA GLY A 2 16.14 15.18 74.85
C GLY A 2 16.42 14.11 75.93
N GLY A 3 15.44 13.35 76.40
CA GLY A 3 15.62 12.30 77.42
C GLY A 3 15.73 10.87 76.86
N SER A 4 16.14 9.92 77.70
CA SER A 4 16.10 8.47 77.38
C SER A 4 14.76 7.79 77.71
N GLY A 5 13.92 8.44 78.51
CA GLY A 5 12.58 7.94 78.85
C GLY A 5 11.52 8.28 77.78
N ASN A 6 10.40 7.56 77.82
CA ASN A 6 9.25 7.85 76.96
C ASN A 6 8.41 9.01 77.52
N GLY A 7 7.99 9.92 76.65
CA GLY A 7 7.19 11.10 76.96
C GLY A 7 5.89 11.14 76.14
N THR A 8 4.90 11.87 76.64
CA THR A 8 3.67 12.19 75.89
C THR A 8 3.33 13.65 76.09
N PHE A 9 3.18 14.37 74.99
CA PHE A 9 2.77 15.78 74.96
C PHE A 9 1.42 15.92 74.24
N GLY A 10 0.40 16.34 74.98
CA GLY A 10 -0.96 16.57 74.45
C GLY A 10 -1.30 18.01 74.11
N GLY A 11 -0.39 18.95 74.33
CA GLY A 11 -0.58 20.35 73.94
C GLY A 11 -0.32 20.61 72.46
N THR A 12 -0.47 21.86 72.06
CA THR A 12 -0.08 22.36 70.73
C THR A 12 1.29 23.03 70.81
N VAL A 13 2.24 22.59 69.98
CA VAL A 13 3.46 23.36 69.68
C VAL A 13 3.18 24.26 68.48
N GLY A 14 3.44 25.56 68.60
CA GLY A 14 3.19 26.56 67.55
C GLY A 14 4.35 27.53 67.34
N GLY A 15 4.23 28.43 66.36
CA GLY A 15 5.23 29.46 66.03
C GLY A 15 6.02 29.17 64.75
N THR A 16 7.01 30.01 64.43
CA THR A 16 7.79 29.88 63.19
C THR A 16 9.01 28.96 63.33
N GLY A 17 9.37 28.59 64.57
CA GLY A 17 10.49 27.69 64.88
C GLY A 17 10.19 26.22 64.57
N GLY A 18 11.19 25.35 64.79
CA GLY A 18 11.10 23.90 64.57
C GLY A 18 11.07 23.08 65.87
N LEU A 19 10.90 21.76 65.71
CA LEU A 19 10.93 20.79 66.81
C LEU A 19 12.14 19.88 66.65
N THR A 20 13.03 19.81 67.65
CA THR A 20 14.18 18.89 67.64
C THR A 20 14.06 17.83 68.73
N LEU A 21 14.11 16.55 68.34
CA LEU A 21 14.27 15.40 69.22
C LEU A 21 15.71 14.88 69.16
N SER A 22 16.41 14.96 70.29
CA SER A 22 17.80 14.47 70.45
C SER A 22 17.94 13.35 71.48
N GLY A 23 16.83 12.94 72.11
CA GLY A 23 16.81 11.85 73.10
C GLY A 23 16.69 10.48 72.43
N THR A 24 17.00 9.41 73.16
CA THR A 24 16.89 8.02 72.65
C THR A 24 15.53 7.38 72.93
N GLY A 25 14.69 8.01 73.77
CA GLY A 25 13.34 7.53 74.10
C GLY A 25 12.30 7.85 73.04
N THR A 26 11.04 7.50 73.31
CA THR A 26 9.89 7.85 72.46
C THR A 26 9.19 9.09 72.98
N GLU A 27 9.12 10.17 72.20
CA GLU A 27 8.21 11.29 72.48
C GLU A 27 6.92 11.11 71.66
N THR A 28 5.77 11.07 72.32
CA THR A 28 4.46 10.91 71.68
C THR A 28 3.67 12.22 71.65
N LEU A 29 3.38 12.73 70.46
CA LEU A 29 2.51 13.90 70.28
C LEU A 29 1.06 13.44 70.08
N THR A 30 0.16 13.95 70.93
CA THR A 30 -1.30 13.69 70.84
C THR A 30 -2.12 14.93 70.49
N GLY A 31 -1.52 16.12 70.55
CA GLY A 31 -2.13 17.39 70.13
C GLY A 31 -1.79 17.76 68.68
N ASN A 32 -2.60 18.66 68.10
CA ASN A 32 -2.35 19.24 66.79
C ASN A 32 -1.25 20.32 66.89
N ASN A 33 -0.17 20.18 66.15
CA ASN A 33 0.96 21.10 66.17
C ASN A 33 0.98 21.98 64.90
N THR A 34 1.21 23.27 65.07
CA THR A 34 1.07 24.28 64.00
C THR A 34 2.38 25.02 63.70
N TYR A 35 3.52 24.54 64.21
CA TYR A 35 4.81 25.19 63.98
C TYR A 35 5.28 24.99 62.53
N THR A 36 5.95 25.98 61.95
CA THR A 36 6.33 25.92 60.52
C THR A 36 7.79 25.55 60.27
N GLY A 37 8.66 25.63 61.28
CA GLY A 37 10.06 25.21 61.15
C GLY A 37 10.20 23.69 61.10
N ALA A 38 11.40 23.22 60.78
CA ALA A 38 11.66 21.79 60.58
C ALA A 38 11.46 20.95 61.84
N THR A 39 10.89 19.76 61.67
CA THR A 39 10.92 18.69 62.66
C THR A 39 12.19 17.86 62.45
N THR A 40 13.16 17.94 63.36
CA THR A 40 14.43 17.20 63.28
C THR A 40 14.49 16.11 64.33
N ILE A 41 14.71 14.87 63.91
CA ILE A 41 14.87 13.70 64.78
C ILE A 41 16.31 13.22 64.66
N ASN A 42 17.14 13.56 65.64
CA ASN A 42 18.55 13.16 65.69
C ASN A 42 18.73 11.73 66.24
N SER A 43 17.82 11.27 67.10
CA SER A 43 17.79 9.92 67.70
C SER A 43 16.40 9.64 68.28
N GLY A 44 16.18 8.41 68.74
CA GLY A 44 14.93 7.99 69.39
C GLY A 44 13.74 7.98 68.44
N THR A 45 12.53 7.99 69.01
CA THR A 45 11.26 7.94 68.26
C THR A 45 10.43 9.18 68.51
N LEU A 46 10.02 9.87 67.44
CA LEU A 46 8.92 10.84 67.50
C LEU A 46 7.65 10.13 67.02
N ALA A 47 6.73 9.85 67.93
CA ALA A 47 5.47 9.17 67.64
C ALA A 47 4.30 10.17 67.56
N ILE A 48 3.39 9.96 66.63
CA ILE A 48 2.09 10.63 66.55
C ILE A 48 1.02 9.63 66.97
N SER A 49 0.14 10.01 67.89
CA SER A 49 -0.98 9.15 68.30
C SER A 49 -2.30 9.89 68.49
N GLY A 50 -3.41 9.16 68.38
CA GLY A 50 -4.74 9.76 68.52
C GLY A 50 -4.99 10.83 67.46
N ASN A 51 -5.38 12.02 67.89
CA ASN A 51 -5.62 13.19 67.03
C ASN A 51 -4.37 14.07 66.84
N GLY A 52 -3.19 13.57 67.22
CA GLY A 52 -1.94 14.30 67.05
C GLY A 52 -1.62 14.57 65.58
N SER A 53 -0.97 15.70 65.31
CA SER A 53 -0.49 16.01 63.96
C SER A 53 0.69 16.97 63.96
N LEU A 54 1.48 16.91 62.89
CA LEU A 54 2.46 17.95 62.54
C LEU A 54 1.81 19.02 61.64
N SER A 55 2.48 20.16 61.50
CA SER A 55 2.10 21.16 60.51
C SER A 55 2.41 20.66 59.10
N ALA A 56 1.45 20.82 58.17
CA ALA A 56 1.61 20.46 56.77
C ALA A 56 2.77 21.19 56.06
N SER A 57 3.21 22.35 56.58
CA SER A 57 4.35 23.08 56.02
C SER A 57 5.70 22.71 56.64
N SER A 58 5.72 21.94 57.73
CA SER A 58 6.95 21.59 58.45
C SER A 58 7.66 20.43 57.75
N PRO A 59 8.90 20.60 57.25
CA PRO A 59 9.69 19.49 56.75
C PRO A 59 10.14 18.58 57.91
N VAL A 60 10.22 17.28 57.66
CA VAL A 60 10.68 16.26 58.61
C VAL A 60 12.06 15.76 58.21
N ASN A 61 13.03 15.81 59.12
CA ASN A 61 14.41 15.38 58.89
C ASN A 61 14.85 14.36 59.96
N LEU A 62 15.05 13.10 59.57
CA LEU A 62 15.60 12.04 60.42
C LEU A 62 17.12 12.01 60.27
N ALA A 63 17.79 12.88 61.04
CA ALA A 63 19.21 13.20 60.87
C ALA A 63 20.17 12.11 61.38
N GLY A 64 19.71 11.17 62.22
CA GLY A 64 20.55 10.11 62.79
C GLY A 64 20.10 8.69 62.41
N ALA A 65 21.07 7.77 62.33
CA ALA A 65 20.76 6.34 62.24
C ALA A 65 20.04 5.89 63.52
N GLY A 66 18.95 5.12 63.38
CA GLY A 66 18.06 4.73 64.49
C GLY A 66 17.01 5.79 64.87
N ALA A 67 17.04 6.99 64.27
CA ALA A 67 15.92 7.93 64.39
C ALA A 67 14.65 7.33 63.77
N THR A 68 13.53 7.44 64.48
CA THR A 68 12.24 6.91 64.04
C THR A 68 11.17 8.00 64.06
N PHE A 69 10.44 8.13 62.95
CA PHE A 69 9.18 8.89 62.91
C PHE A 69 8.02 7.89 62.80
N ASP A 70 7.25 7.76 63.87
CA ASP A 70 6.17 6.77 63.96
C ASP A 70 4.80 7.46 63.88
N VAL A 71 4.06 7.22 62.80
CA VAL A 71 2.69 7.70 62.62
C VAL A 71 1.67 6.58 62.76
N SER A 72 2.07 5.36 63.12
CA SER A 72 1.20 4.19 63.19
C SER A 72 0.09 4.30 64.25
N GLY A 73 0.30 5.11 65.29
CA GLY A 73 -0.69 5.36 66.34
C GLY A 73 -1.69 6.48 66.01
N ALA A 74 -1.50 7.21 64.91
CA ALA A 74 -2.40 8.29 64.52
C ALA A 74 -3.75 7.74 64.04
N THR A 75 -4.82 8.52 64.24
CA THR A 75 -6.18 8.19 63.78
C THR A 75 -6.58 8.94 62.51
N THR A 76 -5.74 9.86 62.06
CA THR A 76 -5.92 10.64 60.83
C THR A 76 -4.64 10.63 59.99
N PRO A 77 -4.75 10.73 58.65
CA PRO A 77 -3.60 10.89 57.78
C PRO A 77 -2.72 12.06 58.21
N GLN A 78 -1.41 11.86 58.11
CA GLN A 78 -0.43 12.87 58.51
C GLN A 78 0.06 13.64 57.30
N THR A 79 0.25 14.95 57.41
CA THR A 79 0.78 15.79 56.34
C THR A 79 2.01 16.54 56.84
N THR A 80 3.08 16.55 56.05
CA THR A 80 4.32 17.27 56.32
C THR A 80 4.79 17.97 55.04
N GLY A 81 5.85 18.78 55.15
CA GLY A 81 6.48 19.45 54.00
C GLY A 81 7.23 18.46 53.13
N THR A 82 8.54 18.30 53.38
CA THR A 82 9.39 17.29 52.75
C THR A 82 9.80 16.22 53.76
N LEU A 83 10.29 15.08 53.26
CA LEU A 83 10.93 14.06 54.08
C LEU A 83 12.43 14.01 53.76
N SER A 84 13.25 14.10 54.78
CA SER A 84 14.70 13.89 54.67
C SER A 84 15.15 12.92 55.73
N GLY A 85 16.20 12.16 55.45
CA GLY A 85 16.77 11.28 56.45
C GLY A 85 17.93 10.45 55.95
N VAL A 86 18.72 9.96 56.89
CA VAL A 86 19.91 9.15 56.61
C VAL A 86 19.57 7.66 56.60
N ALA A 87 20.47 6.85 56.02
CA ALA A 87 20.37 5.40 56.08
C ALA A 87 20.32 4.89 57.53
N GLY A 88 19.48 3.88 57.77
CA GLY A 88 19.23 3.34 59.12
C GLY A 88 18.23 4.13 59.96
N SER A 89 17.67 5.23 59.45
CA SER A 89 16.47 5.85 60.04
C SER A 89 15.20 5.10 59.59
N THR A 90 14.09 5.27 60.31
CA THR A 90 12.81 4.58 60.03
C THR A 90 11.62 5.54 60.05
N VAL A 91 10.72 5.42 59.07
CA VAL A 91 9.36 5.95 59.15
C VAL A 91 8.40 4.78 59.32
N ASN A 92 7.65 4.72 60.40
CA ASN A 92 6.65 3.68 60.65
C ASN A 92 5.25 4.23 60.37
N LEU A 93 4.63 3.79 59.27
CA LEU A 93 3.29 4.21 58.85
C LEU A 93 2.17 3.46 59.58
N GLY A 94 2.42 2.22 60.03
CA GLY A 94 1.32 1.31 60.37
C GLY A 94 0.36 1.17 59.18
N SER A 95 -0.92 1.49 59.40
CA SER A 95 -1.95 1.55 58.34
C SER A 95 -2.30 2.99 57.91
N ASN A 96 -1.53 3.98 58.35
CA ASN A 96 -1.79 5.39 58.05
C ASN A 96 -1.17 5.86 56.74
N ASN A 97 -1.74 6.94 56.19
CA ASN A 97 -1.17 7.67 55.06
C ASN A 97 -0.29 8.83 55.54
N LEU A 98 0.92 8.93 55.00
CA LEU A 98 1.80 10.09 55.16
C LEU A 98 1.82 10.89 53.85
N THR A 99 1.40 12.15 53.91
CA THR A 99 1.38 13.10 52.79
C THR A 99 2.55 14.07 52.87
N LEU A 100 3.33 14.16 51.80
CA LEU A 100 4.39 15.15 51.58
C LEU A 100 3.85 16.24 50.67
N GLY A 101 3.50 17.39 51.25
CA GLY A 101 2.85 18.53 50.59
C GLY A 101 3.78 19.69 50.26
N GLY A 102 5.07 19.58 50.55
CA GLY A 102 6.04 20.65 50.39
C GLY A 102 6.42 20.94 48.93
N THR A 103 6.91 22.16 48.69
CA THR A 103 7.49 22.59 47.41
C THR A 103 9.02 22.40 47.34
N GLY A 104 9.65 22.04 48.46
CA GLY A 104 11.10 21.83 48.57
C GLY A 104 11.52 20.41 48.16
N ASN A 105 12.82 20.15 48.24
CA ASN A 105 13.38 18.84 47.90
C ASN A 105 13.72 18.04 49.17
N GLY A 106 13.35 16.76 49.18
CA GLY A 106 13.65 15.78 50.23
C GLY A 106 14.51 14.64 49.70
N THR A 107 15.38 14.12 50.55
CA THR A 107 16.13 12.89 50.28
C THR A 107 16.07 11.99 51.50
N TYR A 108 15.42 10.84 51.36
CA TYR A 108 15.23 9.88 52.43
C TYR A 108 15.96 8.56 52.12
N GLY A 109 17.02 8.28 52.88
CA GLY A 109 17.79 7.04 52.80
C GLY A 109 17.39 5.95 53.78
N GLY A 110 16.44 6.21 54.68
CA GLY A 110 15.94 5.24 55.65
C GLY A 110 14.89 4.28 55.07
N THR A 111 14.28 3.48 55.95
CA THR A 111 13.18 2.57 55.60
C THR A 111 11.84 3.15 56.02
N ILE A 112 10.92 3.27 55.07
CA ILE A 112 9.50 3.50 55.31
C ILE A 112 8.82 2.12 55.38
N ALA A 113 8.15 1.83 56.49
CA ALA A 113 7.49 0.54 56.76
C ALA A 113 6.02 0.75 57.15
N GLY A 114 5.17 -0.26 56.93
CA GLY A 114 3.78 -0.25 57.39
C GLY A 114 2.86 -1.12 56.56
N THR A 115 2.07 -1.97 57.22
CA THR A 115 1.08 -2.81 56.54
C THR A 115 -0.20 -2.00 56.31
N GLY A 116 -0.57 -1.79 55.05
CA GLY A 116 -1.70 -0.97 54.63
C GLY A 116 -1.41 0.55 54.62
N GLY A 117 -0.29 0.99 55.19
CA GLY A 117 0.13 2.38 55.16
C GLY A 117 0.64 2.81 53.79
N SER A 118 0.36 4.06 53.42
CA SER A 118 0.69 4.64 52.11
C SER A 118 1.50 5.93 52.22
N LEU A 119 2.22 6.24 51.16
CA LEU A 119 2.94 7.51 51.00
C LEU A 119 2.28 8.34 49.89
N THR A 120 1.93 9.58 50.15
CA THR A 120 1.32 10.49 49.16
C THR A 120 2.22 11.69 48.92
N LEU A 121 2.60 11.95 47.68
CA LEU A 121 3.28 13.18 47.26
C LEU A 121 2.26 14.13 46.65
N SER A 122 1.85 15.14 47.42
CA SER A 122 0.88 16.15 47.01
C SER A 122 1.50 17.52 46.71
N GLY A 123 2.78 17.69 46.99
CA GLY A 123 3.54 18.90 46.67
C GLY A 123 4.16 18.87 45.26
N THR A 124 4.75 20.00 44.86
CA THR A 124 5.44 20.19 43.58
C THR A 124 6.95 19.96 43.66
N GLY A 125 7.48 19.65 44.85
CA GLY A 125 8.90 19.43 45.08
C GLY A 125 9.43 18.10 44.53
N THR A 126 10.72 17.83 44.77
CA THR A 126 11.35 16.54 44.46
C THR A 126 11.59 15.72 45.73
N GLU A 127 11.07 14.50 45.79
CA GLU A 127 11.37 13.55 46.87
C GLU A 127 12.22 12.41 46.33
N THR A 128 13.39 12.17 46.92
CA THR A 128 14.31 11.10 46.53
C THR A 128 14.32 10.01 47.59
N LEU A 129 13.78 8.83 47.27
CA LEU A 129 13.78 7.67 48.15
C LEU A 129 14.95 6.75 47.78
N THR A 130 16.07 6.87 48.47
CA THR A 130 17.26 6.03 48.22
C THR A 130 17.26 4.72 48.98
N GLY A 131 16.51 4.64 50.09
CA GLY A 131 16.37 3.44 50.90
C GLY A 131 15.41 2.39 50.32
N ALA A 132 15.53 1.15 50.80
CA ALA A 132 14.56 0.10 50.55
C ALA A 132 13.35 0.25 51.48
N ASN A 133 12.15 0.25 50.91
CA ASN A 133 10.91 0.46 51.63
C ASN A 133 10.04 -0.80 51.64
N THR A 134 9.23 -0.97 52.68
CA THR A 134 8.44 -2.20 52.92
C THR A 134 6.95 -1.93 53.13
N TYR A 135 6.50 -0.67 53.03
CA TYR A 135 5.08 -0.36 53.13
C TYR A 135 4.27 -1.00 51.99
N THR A 136 3.02 -1.35 52.29
CA THR A 136 2.16 -2.13 51.37
C THR A 136 0.93 -1.37 50.86
N GLY A 137 0.60 -0.20 51.42
CA GLY A 137 -0.55 0.62 50.99
C GLY A 137 -0.34 1.39 49.68
N GLY A 138 0.90 1.43 49.18
CA GLY A 138 1.26 2.06 47.91
C GLY A 138 1.72 3.50 48.00
N THR A 139 2.03 4.06 46.84
CA THR A 139 2.59 5.41 46.66
C THR A 139 1.66 6.21 45.76
N ASN A 140 1.26 7.40 46.17
CA ASN A 140 0.33 8.24 45.43
C ASN A 140 1.03 9.52 44.94
N LEU A 141 0.95 9.81 43.64
CA LEU A 141 1.41 11.07 43.05
C LEU A 141 0.20 11.93 42.69
N THR A 142 0.04 13.06 43.40
CA THR A 142 -1.13 13.93 43.23
C THR A 142 -0.79 15.39 42.94
N GLY A 143 0.44 15.83 43.25
CA GLY A 143 0.84 17.23 43.28
C GLY A 143 1.60 17.75 42.06
N GLY A 144 1.96 16.90 41.10
CA GLY A 144 2.80 17.27 39.96
C GLY A 144 4.31 17.35 40.27
N GLY A 145 4.73 17.02 41.50
CA GLY A 145 6.15 16.95 41.89
C GLY A 145 6.89 15.76 41.29
N THR A 146 8.18 15.64 41.62
CA THR A 146 9.06 14.55 41.16
C THR A 146 9.33 13.54 42.27
N LEU A 147 9.20 12.26 41.97
CA LEU A 147 9.63 11.15 42.82
C LEU A 147 10.82 10.44 42.18
N ILE A 148 11.94 10.39 42.88
CA ILE A 148 13.15 9.69 42.43
C ILE A 148 13.34 8.43 43.26
N ALA A 149 13.23 7.26 42.62
CA ALA A 149 13.49 5.97 43.25
C ALA A 149 14.98 5.58 43.11
N GLY A 150 15.64 5.31 44.23
CA GLY A 150 17.05 4.88 44.24
C GLY A 150 17.29 3.38 44.27
N SER A 151 16.23 2.58 44.44
CA SER A 151 16.27 1.11 44.41
C SER A 151 14.96 0.53 43.85
N SER A 152 14.96 -0.75 43.47
CA SER A 152 13.76 -1.45 42.98
C SER A 152 12.63 -1.58 44.02
N SER A 153 12.95 -1.43 45.31
CA SER A 153 12.01 -1.45 46.44
C SER A 153 11.73 -0.07 47.02
N ALA A 154 12.19 1.01 46.38
CA ALA A 154 12.03 2.36 46.89
C ALA A 154 10.56 2.79 47.03
N LEU A 155 9.63 2.16 46.32
CA LEU A 155 8.20 2.47 46.38
C LEU A 155 7.40 1.50 47.29
N GLY A 156 8.08 0.70 48.09
CA GLY A 156 7.43 -0.39 48.82
C GLY A 156 6.89 -1.47 47.87
N THR A 157 5.88 -2.20 48.33
CA THR A 157 5.28 -3.32 47.56
C THR A 157 3.88 -3.02 47.03
N GLY A 158 3.27 -1.91 47.45
CA GLY A 158 1.96 -1.48 46.96
C GLY A 158 2.03 -0.86 45.55
N ALA A 159 0.87 -0.50 44.99
CA ALA A 159 0.80 0.16 43.69
C ALA A 159 1.30 1.61 43.73
N LEU A 160 1.79 2.10 42.58
CA LEU A 160 1.96 3.52 42.31
C LEU A 160 0.66 4.06 41.69
N ASN A 161 0.01 5.02 42.34
CA ASN A 161 -1.24 5.61 41.87
C ASN A 161 -1.01 7.06 41.45
N THR A 162 -1.57 7.50 40.34
CA THR A 162 -1.63 8.92 39.98
C THR A 162 -3.05 9.47 40.11
N SER A 163 -3.18 10.73 40.51
CA SER A 163 -4.44 11.48 40.48
C SER A 163 -4.14 12.98 40.41
N GLY A 164 -5.16 13.84 40.25
CA GLY A 164 -4.92 15.28 40.17
C GLY A 164 -3.95 15.63 39.03
N ALA A 165 -2.89 16.39 39.34
CA ALA A 165 -1.85 16.73 38.38
C ALA A 165 -0.91 15.56 38.03
N GLY A 166 -0.99 14.44 38.77
CA GLY A 166 -0.04 13.33 38.65
C GLY A 166 1.32 13.68 39.23
N GLY A 167 2.39 13.39 38.49
CA GLY A 167 3.76 13.67 38.89
C GLY A 167 4.79 13.07 37.94
N THR A 168 6.07 13.39 38.18
CA THR A 168 7.21 12.80 37.48
C THR A 168 7.80 11.66 38.30
N LEU A 169 8.03 10.51 37.68
CA LEU A 169 8.77 9.38 38.23
C LEU A 169 10.14 9.28 37.52
N ALA A 170 11.20 9.21 38.31
CA ALA A 170 12.56 9.01 37.82
C ALA A 170 13.31 8.01 38.71
N VAL A 171 14.51 7.61 38.28
CA VAL A 171 15.42 6.79 39.09
C VAL A 171 16.80 7.40 39.20
N SER A 172 17.45 7.23 40.34
CA SER A 172 18.83 7.71 40.55
C SER A 172 19.90 6.68 40.17
N THR A 173 19.50 5.43 39.91
CA THR A 173 20.40 4.32 39.55
C THR A 173 20.00 3.78 38.16
N PRO A 174 20.92 3.79 37.17
CA PRO A 174 20.63 3.26 35.82
C PRO A 174 20.12 1.81 35.83
N GLY A 175 19.11 1.52 34.99
CA GLY A 175 18.56 0.18 34.81
C GLY A 175 17.67 -0.30 35.96
N THR A 176 17.30 0.59 36.89
CA THR A 176 16.37 0.25 37.98
C THR A 176 15.03 -0.17 37.40
N THR A 177 14.55 -1.35 37.78
CA THR A 177 13.21 -1.83 37.42
C THR A 177 12.31 -1.81 38.65
N LEU A 178 11.19 -1.10 38.55
CA LEU A 178 10.16 -1.04 39.58
C LEU A 178 9.10 -2.12 39.29
N GLY A 179 8.90 -3.02 40.25
CA GLY A 179 7.91 -4.10 40.13
C GLY A 179 6.48 -3.70 40.50
N ASN A 180 6.27 -2.47 40.97
CA ASN A 180 4.98 -1.97 41.41
C ASN A 180 4.00 -1.89 40.23
N ALA A 181 2.74 -2.29 40.46
CA ALA A 181 1.66 -1.96 39.54
C ALA A 181 1.48 -0.43 39.49
N VAL A 182 1.08 0.09 38.34
CA VAL A 182 0.84 1.52 38.13
C VAL A 182 -0.63 1.73 37.78
N ASN A 183 -1.31 2.58 38.54
CA ASN A 183 -2.71 2.93 38.32
C ASN A 183 -2.81 4.41 37.93
N LEU A 184 -3.09 4.66 36.65
CA LEU A 184 -3.24 6.00 36.09
C LEU A 184 -4.65 6.53 36.34
N GLY A 185 -4.76 7.50 37.26
CA GLY A 185 -6.05 8.13 37.58
C GLY A 185 -6.60 8.94 36.41
N SER A 186 -7.93 8.97 36.27
CA SER A 186 -8.61 9.77 35.24
C SER A 186 -8.20 11.24 35.32
N GLY A 187 -7.83 11.81 34.18
CA GLY A 187 -7.38 13.21 34.06
C GLY A 187 -5.98 13.49 34.60
N SER A 188 -5.25 12.48 35.10
CA SER A 188 -3.87 12.61 35.55
C SER A 188 -2.88 12.11 34.50
N THR A 189 -1.65 12.63 34.55
CA THR A 189 -0.53 12.17 33.72
C THR A 189 0.58 11.67 34.63
N LEU A 190 1.04 10.44 34.41
CA LEU A 190 2.33 9.99 34.94
C LEU A 190 3.40 10.37 33.93
N THR A 191 4.25 11.33 34.29
CA THR A 191 5.47 11.58 33.53
C THR A 191 6.55 10.62 34.03
N VAL A 192 7.19 9.88 33.13
CA VAL A 192 8.41 9.12 33.40
C VAL A 192 9.56 9.90 32.81
N GLY A 193 10.61 10.14 33.59
CA GLY A 193 11.79 10.81 33.05
C GLY A 193 13.05 10.74 33.89
N GLY A 194 13.92 11.73 33.70
CA GLY A 194 15.27 11.73 34.23
C GLY A 194 16.31 11.23 33.22
N THR A 195 17.55 11.10 33.67
CA THR A 195 18.72 10.77 32.82
C THR A 195 19.08 9.29 32.81
N ASN A 196 18.37 8.47 33.57
CA ASN A 196 18.70 7.07 33.82
C ASN A 196 17.59 6.17 33.28
N ASP A 197 17.97 5.04 32.69
CA ASP A 197 17.00 4.07 32.19
C ASP A 197 16.15 3.50 33.33
N LEU A 198 14.84 3.41 33.09
CA LEU A 198 13.83 2.95 34.03
C LEU A 198 13.02 1.80 33.45
N GLY A 199 12.98 0.67 34.15
CA GLY A 199 12.05 -0.43 33.87
C GLY A 199 10.75 -0.31 34.69
N LEU A 200 9.61 -0.49 34.04
CA LEU A 200 8.30 -0.68 34.67
C LEU A 200 7.87 -2.14 34.48
N GLY A 201 8.04 -2.95 35.53
CA GLY A 201 7.78 -4.38 35.51
C GLY A 201 6.35 -4.77 35.89
N GLY A 202 5.66 -3.92 36.65
CA GLY A 202 4.25 -4.13 37.00
C GLY A 202 3.30 -3.73 35.86
N ALA A 203 2.04 -4.19 35.94
CA ALA A 203 1.00 -3.79 35.00
C ALA A 203 0.65 -2.30 35.14
N ILE A 204 0.46 -1.59 34.03
CA ILE A 204 -0.08 -0.23 34.00
C ILE A 204 -1.54 -0.27 33.59
N SER A 205 -2.43 0.32 34.40
CA SER A 205 -3.88 0.32 34.18
C SER A 205 -4.49 1.70 34.47
N GLY A 206 -5.78 1.89 34.17
CA GLY A 206 -6.52 3.12 34.48
C GLY A 206 -6.82 3.99 33.26
N ALA A 207 -7.31 5.21 33.49
CA ALA A 207 -7.79 6.11 32.43
C ALA A 207 -6.92 7.36 32.22
N GLY A 208 -5.85 7.51 33.01
CA GLY A 208 -4.88 8.59 32.86
C GLY A 208 -3.86 8.34 31.75
N ASN A 209 -2.98 9.32 31.55
CA ASN A 209 -1.99 9.34 30.48
C ASN A 209 -0.61 8.90 30.98
N LEU A 210 0.20 8.36 30.06
CA LEU A 210 1.61 8.09 30.27
C LEU A 210 2.43 9.05 29.39
N ASP A 211 3.36 9.78 29.98
CA ASP A 211 4.24 10.72 29.29
C ASP A 211 5.70 10.31 29.52
N VAL A 212 6.41 9.89 28.49
CA VAL A 212 7.81 9.46 28.56
C VAL A 212 8.68 10.61 28.09
N SER A 213 9.46 11.18 29.00
CA SER A 213 10.24 12.40 28.79
C SER A 213 11.69 12.23 29.26
N GLY A 214 12.61 12.99 28.66
CA GLY A 214 14.04 12.91 29.00
C GLY A 214 14.83 11.91 28.14
N PRO A 215 16.18 11.97 28.18
CA PRO A 215 17.03 11.29 27.20
C PRO A 215 17.14 9.76 27.39
N ALA A 216 16.54 9.23 28.46
CA ALA A 216 16.70 7.83 28.85
C ALA A 216 15.63 6.91 28.26
N THR A 217 15.87 5.61 28.35
CA THR A 217 14.92 4.57 27.95
C THR A 217 14.00 4.21 29.09
N THR A 218 12.69 4.29 28.86
CA THR A 218 11.68 3.65 29.71
C THR A 218 11.30 2.31 29.11
N THR A 219 11.48 1.21 29.84
CA THR A 219 11.15 -0.14 29.37
C THR A 219 9.89 -0.68 30.05
N LEU A 220 8.87 -1.01 29.28
CA LEU A 220 7.67 -1.70 29.76
C LEU A 220 7.89 -3.22 29.72
N SER A 221 7.76 -3.90 30.86
CA SER A 221 7.87 -5.37 30.94
C SER A 221 6.60 -6.04 31.48
N GLY A 222 5.66 -5.26 32.00
CA GLY A 222 4.33 -5.74 32.40
C GLY A 222 3.28 -5.62 31.29
N THR A 223 2.14 -6.27 31.48
CA THR A 223 0.96 -6.12 30.62
C THR A 223 0.24 -4.82 30.91
N ASN A 224 -0.03 -4.02 29.87
CA ASN A 224 -0.59 -2.68 30.02
C ASN A 224 -2.01 -2.58 29.41
N THR A 225 -2.91 -1.92 30.14
CA THR A 225 -4.36 -1.85 29.84
C THR A 225 -4.98 -0.46 30.04
N TYR A 226 -4.15 0.56 30.25
CA TYR A 226 -4.63 1.93 30.46
C TYR A 226 -5.21 2.53 29.17
N THR A 227 -6.23 3.39 29.28
CA THR A 227 -6.94 3.93 28.10
C THR A 227 -6.55 5.36 27.74
N GLY A 228 -5.82 6.08 28.60
CA GLY A 228 -5.32 7.41 28.26
C GLY A 228 -4.19 7.35 27.25
N SER A 229 -3.78 8.50 26.72
CA SER A 229 -2.77 8.58 25.67
C SER A 229 -1.36 8.27 26.20
N THR A 230 -0.50 7.83 25.30
CA THR A 230 0.93 7.69 25.53
C THR A 230 1.68 8.74 24.72
N THR A 231 2.44 9.61 25.38
CA THR A 231 3.31 10.59 24.72
C THR A 231 4.77 10.19 24.89
N ILE A 232 5.56 10.28 23.83
CA ILE A 232 7.01 10.07 23.86
C ILE A 232 7.67 11.38 23.44
N GLY A 233 8.34 12.03 24.38
CA GLY A 233 9.01 13.30 24.19
C GLY A 233 10.27 13.20 23.32
N GLY A 234 10.75 14.35 22.84
CA GLY A 234 11.95 14.43 22.02
C GLY A 234 13.19 13.87 22.73
N GLY A 235 13.95 13.04 22.02
CA GLY A 235 15.12 12.33 22.54
C GLY A 235 14.82 11.19 23.52
N SER A 236 13.55 10.93 23.83
CA SER A 236 13.13 9.84 24.72
C SER A 236 12.91 8.54 23.98
N THR A 237 13.11 7.41 24.67
CA THR A 237 12.79 6.07 24.13
C THR A 237 11.79 5.37 25.04
N LEU A 238 10.67 4.93 24.48
CA LEU A 238 9.79 3.95 25.11
C LEU A 238 10.05 2.58 24.48
N ALA A 239 10.61 1.66 25.26
CA ALA A 239 10.89 0.30 24.83
C ALA A 239 9.84 -0.68 25.39
N VAL A 240 9.50 -1.71 24.62
CA VAL A 240 8.73 -2.87 25.10
C VAL A 240 9.68 -4.05 25.26
N GLY A 241 9.88 -4.48 26.50
CA GLY A 241 10.73 -5.62 26.85
C GLY A 241 10.00 -6.96 26.71
N ALA A 242 10.71 -8.05 27.03
CA ALA A 242 10.13 -9.39 27.03
C ALA A 242 8.95 -9.49 28.01
N GLY A 243 7.81 -10.00 27.53
CA GLY A 243 6.56 -10.07 28.31
C GLY A 243 5.78 -8.76 28.44
N GLY A 244 6.36 -7.62 28.03
CA GLY A 244 5.68 -6.33 28.01
C GLY A 244 4.67 -6.22 26.87
N THR A 245 3.64 -5.39 27.07
CA THR A 245 2.70 -5.02 26.00
C THR A 245 2.47 -3.51 25.94
N LEU A 246 2.18 -2.98 24.75
CA LEU A 246 1.50 -1.69 24.63
C LEU A 246 0.04 -1.83 25.10
N SER A 247 -0.61 -0.70 25.38
CA SER A 247 -2.06 -0.68 25.62
C SER A 247 -2.82 -0.50 24.32
N SER A 248 -3.68 -1.47 23.99
CA SER A 248 -4.42 -1.53 22.72
C SER A 248 -5.40 -0.38 22.49
N GLY A 249 -5.86 0.28 23.57
CA GLY A 249 -6.78 1.42 23.49
C GLY A 249 -6.11 2.79 23.58
N SER A 250 -4.79 2.83 23.83
CA SER A 250 -4.04 4.08 23.98
C SER A 250 -3.53 4.55 22.62
N THR A 251 -3.76 5.81 22.26
CA THR A 251 -3.04 6.44 21.15
C THR A 251 -1.59 6.70 21.54
N ILE A 252 -0.68 6.64 20.57
CA ILE A 252 0.75 6.96 20.78
C ILE A 252 1.12 8.19 19.97
N ASP A 253 1.69 9.20 20.63
CA ASP A 253 2.22 10.41 20.00
C ASP A 253 3.72 10.59 20.29
N LEU A 254 4.54 10.57 19.23
CA LEU A 254 5.97 10.85 19.27
C LEU A 254 6.18 12.36 19.02
N SER A 255 6.15 13.13 20.12
CA SER A 255 5.90 14.57 20.10
C SER A 255 7.13 15.44 19.82
N GLY A 256 8.33 14.87 19.67
CA GLY A 256 9.54 15.63 19.38
C GLY A 256 10.63 14.83 18.67
N THR A 257 11.54 15.53 17.97
CA THR A 257 12.69 14.90 17.27
C THR A 257 13.49 13.99 18.20
N GLY A 258 13.85 12.81 17.71
CA GLY A 258 14.55 11.77 18.47
C GLY A 258 13.66 10.92 19.37
N ALA A 259 12.36 11.21 19.48
CA ALA A 259 11.40 10.32 20.13
C ALA A 259 11.41 8.96 19.42
N THR A 260 11.51 7.89 20.21
CA THR A 260 11.60 6.52 19.69
C THR A 260 10.63 5.59 20.42
N LEU A 261 9.82 4.85 19.65
CA LEU A 261 9.10 3.67 20.12
C LEU A 261 9.89 2.43 19.69
N ASP A 262 10.43 1.68 20.65
CA ASP A 262 11.24 0.50 20.39
C ASP A 262 10.52 -0.79 20.77
N LEU A 263 10.15 -1.57 19.77
CA LEU A 263 9.49 -2.87 19.91
C LEU A 263 10.45 -4.03 19.62
N SER A 264 11.73 -3.76 19.41
CA SER A 264 12.69 -4.76 18.92
C SER A 264 12.95 -5.89 19.93
N ALA A 265 12.81 -5.62 21.22
CA ALA A 265 12.96 -6.60 22.31
C ALA A 265 11.64 -7.27 22.71
N ALA A 266 10.50 -6.87 22.15
CA ALA A 266 9.22 -7.47 22.47
C ALA A 266 9.17 -8.92 21.95
N THR A 267 8.50 -9.80 22.69
CA THR A 267 8.37 -11.23 22.36
C THR A 267 7.01 -11.59 21.76
N SER A 268 6.19 -10.58 21.45
CA SER A 268 4.85 -10.75 20.86
C SER A 268 4.46 -9.52 20.03
N PRO A 269 3.56 -9.66 19.05
CA PRO A 269 2.98 -8.53 18.33
C PRO A 269 2.38 -7.49 19.30
N GLN A 270 2.52 -6.23 18.96
CA GLN A 270 2.09 -5.12 19.80
C GLN A 270 0.85 -4.45 19.20
N THR A 271 -0.05 -3.99 20.05
CA THR A 271 -1.28 -3.31 19.63
C THR A 271 -1.43 -1.99 20.37
N THR A 272 -1.83 -0.95 19.64
CA THR A 272 -2.10 0.39 20.13
C THR A 272 -3.26 1.01 19.34
N GLY A 273 -3.69 2.23 19.70
CA GLY A 273 -4.67 3.02 18.97
C GLY A 273 -4.09 3.61 17.68
N ALA A 274 -4.31 4.91 17.45
CA ALA A 274 -3.67 5.66 16.37
C ALA A 274 -2.22 5.98 16.71
N LEU A 275 -1.38 6.10 15.67
CA LEU A 275 0.01 6.53 15.79
C LEU A 275 0.15 7.97 15.29
N SER A 276 0.92 8.79 16.01
CA SER A 276 1.23 10.15 15.58
C SER A 276 2.69 10.47 15.88
N GLY A 277 3.28 11.36 15.08
CA GLY A 277 4.64 11.81 15.33
C GLY A 277 5.23 12.67 14.23
N GLY A 278 6.16 13.53 14.61
CA GLY A 278 6.84 14.45 13.71
C GLY A 278 8.01 13.83 12.93
N THR A 279 8.59 14.61 12.02
CA THR A 279 9.81 14.22 11.30
C THR A 279 10.98 14.02 12.27
N GLY A 280 11.81 13.01 12.00
CA GLY A 280 12.95 12.68 12.86
C GLY A 280 12.58 11.91 14.13
N THR A 281 11.37 11.33 14.16
CA THR A 281 10.95 10.32 15.14
C THR A 281 11.07 8.92 14.54
N ASN A 282 11.11 7.90 15.39
CA ASN A 282 11.38 6.53 14.98
C ASN A 282 10.44 5.51 15.64
N VAL A 283 9.98 4.54 14.86
CA VAL A 283 9.40 3.29 15.37
C VAL A 283 10.30 2.14 14.92
N ASN A 284 10.91 1.46 15.89
CA ASN A 284 11.79 0.31 15.66
C ASN A 284 11.00 -0.98 15.91
N LEU A 285 10.53 -1.64 14.86
CA LEU A 285 9.70 -2.85 14.99
C LEU A 285 10.50 -4.08 15.45
N GLY A 286 11.81 -4.12 15.19
CA GLY A 286 12.55 -5.39 15.18
C GLY A 286 11.86 -6.37 14.23
N SER A 287 11.51 -7.56 14.72
CA SER A 287 10.73 -8.56 13.98
C SER A 287 9.24 -8.57 14.33
N ASN A 288 8.76 -7.64 15.16
CA ASN A 288 7.39 -7.63 15.66
C ASN A 288 6.43 -6.93 14.70
N THR A 289 5.17 -7.35 14.72
CA THR A 289 4.09 -6.61 14.05
C THR A 289 3.53 -5.57 15.01
N LEU A 290 3.40 -4.32 14.54
CA LEU A 290 2.64 -3.28 15.23
C LEU A 290 1.23 -3.20 14.64
N THR A 291 0.21 -3.35 15.49
CA THR A 291 -1.21 -3.23 15.13
C THR A 291 -1.77 -1.90 15.63
N LEU A 292 -2.35 -1.12 14.72
CA LEU A 292 -3.09 0.10 15.00
C LEU A 292 -4.59 -0.23 14.95
N ALA A 293 -5.23 -0.30 16.13
CA ALA A 293 -6.61 -0.78 16.31
C ALA A 293 -7.61 0.33 16.69
N GLY A 294 -7.16 1.58 16.77
CA GLY A 294 -7.97 2.73 17.20
C GLY A 294 -8.99 3.19 16.15
N ALA A 295 -10.09 3.80 16.60
CA ALA A 295 -11.03 4.48 15.70
C ALA A 295 -10.52 5.85 15.22
N ASP A 296 -9.59 6.44 15.97
CA ASP A 296 -8.99 7.73 15.67
C ASP A 296 -8.04 7.65 14.47
N SER A 297 -7.88 8.78 13.78
CA SER A 297 -6.90 8.93 12.71
C SER A 297 -5.55 9.37 13.27
N GLY A 298 -4.48 8.83 12.68
CA GLY A 298 -3.09 9.15 13.00
C GLY A 298 -2.37 9.84 11.85
N THR A 299 -1.31 10.59 12.15
CA THR A 299 -0.38 11.10 11.15
C THR A 299 1.04 10.96 11.64
N TYR A 300 1.81 10.13 10.94
CA TYR A 300 3.18 9.80 11.30
C TYR A 300 4.17 10.23 10.22
N ALA A 301 5.02 11.21 10.55
CA ALA A 301 6.06 11.76 9.68
C ALA A 301 7.45 11.17 9.96
N GLY A 302 7.58 10.31 10.97
CA GLY A 302 8.80 9.59 11.29
C GLY A 302 9.05 8.38 10.40
N VAL A 303 10.07 7.61 10.76
CA VAL A 303 10.42 6.36 10.05
C VAL A 303 9.96 5.16 10.87
N ILE A 304 9.12 4.31 10.27
CA ILE A 304 8.88 2.95 10.77
C ILE A 304 9.90 2.02 10.09
N GLY A 305 10.70 1.29 10.88
CA GLY A 305 11.76 0.41 10.39
C GLY A 305 11.81 -0.94 11.10
N GLY A 306 12.57 -1.88 10.52
CA GLY A 306 12.73 -3.25 11.04
C GLY A 306 12.29 -4.33 10.05
N THR A 307 12.39 -5.59 10.43
CA THR A 307 11.91 -6.72 9.61
C THR A 307 10.45 -7.07 9.87
N GLY A 308 9.86 -6.51 10.93
CA GLY A 308 8.46 -6.63 11.29
C GLY A 308 7.51 -5.89 10.34
N GLY A 309 6.20 -6.02 10.62
CA GLY A 309 5.13 -5.49 9.78
C GLY A 309 4.24 -4.47 10.48
N LEU A 310 3.34 -3.87 9.72
CA LEU A 310 2.32 -2.92 10.19
C LEU A 310 0.94 -3.49 9.89
N THR A 311 0.04 -3.48 10.86
CA THR A 311 -1.36 -3.88 10.68
C THR A 311 -2.30 -2.74 11.07
N LEU A 312 -3.14 -2.27 10.16
CA LEU A 312 -4.25 -1.37 10.47
C LEU A 312 -5.52 -2.19 10.66
N SER A 313 -6.08 -2.20 11.87
CA SER A 313 -7.34 -2.86 12.21
C SER A 313 -8.43 -1.89 12.69
N GLY A 314 -8.05 -0.64 12.94
CA GLY A 314 -8.95 0.45 13.30
C GLY A 314 -9.74 1.01 12.11
N THR A 315 -10.84 1.71 12.38
CA THR A 315 -11.67 2.34 11.35
C THR A 315 -11.15 3.71 10.88
N GLY A 316 -10.18 4.28 11.61
CA GLY A 316 -9.58 5.57 11.30
C GLY A 316 -8.66 5.53 10.07
N THR A 317 -8.14 6.71 9.72
CA THR A 317 -7.11 6.85 8.69
C THR A 317 -5.74 6.99 9.36
N GLU A 318 -4.81 6.08 9.08
CA GLU A 318 -3.40 6.26 9.43
C GLU A 318 -2.68 6.90 8.24
N THR A 319 -2.14 8.10 8.40
CA THR A 319 -1.44 8.82 7.31
C THR A 319 0.07 8.79 7.52
N LEU A 320 0.78 8.09 6.63
CA LEU A 320 2.23 8.06 6.63
C LEU A 320 2.78 9.16 5.71
N THR A 321 3.54 10.09 6.29
CA THR A 321 4.22 11.18 5.57
C THR A 321 5.74 11.05 5.57
N GLY A 322 6.28 10.14 6.39
CA GLY A 322 7.68 9.74 6.39
C GLY A 322 7.95 8.53 5.49
N SER A 323 9.21 8.36 5.10
CA SER A 323 9.67 7.22 4.30
C SER A 323 9.85 5.99 5.20
N ASN A 324 9.04 4.96 5.00
CA ASN A 324 9.07 3.77 5.85
C ASN A 324 9.94 2.67 5.23
N THR A 325 10.70 2.00 6.09
CA THR A 325 11.75 1.04 5.67
C THR A 325 11.50 -0.38 6.15
N TYR A 326 10.40 -0.62 6.88
CA TYR A 326 10.08 -1.95 7.35
C TYR A 326 9.81 -2.93 6.20
N THR A 327 10.26 -4.17 6.33
CA THR A 327 10.14 -5.17 5.25
C THR A 327 9.05 -6.20 5.47
N GLY A 328 8.52 -6.32 6.69
CA GLY A 328 7.38 -7.20 6.97
C GLY A 328 6.10 -6.68 6.32
N ALA A 329 5.07 -7.51 6.28
CA ALA A 329 3.83 -7.20 5.58
C ALA A 329 3.12 -5.97 6.13
N THR A 330 2.50 -5.20 5.23
CA THR A 330 1.52 -4.17 5.55
C THR A 330 0.13 -4.77 5.42
N THR A 331 -0.63 -4.87 6.50
CA THR A 331 -1.97 -5.47 6.48
C THR A 331 -3.02 -4.41 6.82
N ILE A 332 -4.09 -4.31 6.03
CA ILE A 332 -5.20 -3.38 6.23
C ILE A 332 -6.47 -4.23 6.40
N ASN A 333 -6.85 -4.45 7.66
CA ASN A 333 -8.05 -5.17 8.07
C ASN A 333 -9.27 -4.25 8.17
N SER A 334 -9.08 -2.94 8.31
CA SER A 334 -10.14 -1.94 8.31
C SER A 334 -9.53 -0.55 8.07
N GLY A 335 -10.39 0.45 7.85
CA GLY A 335 -9.98 1.84 7.69
C GLY A 335 -9.13 2.10 6.44
N THR A 336 -8.33 3.17 6.51
CA THR A 336 -7.50 3.65 5.40
C THR A 336 -6.06 3.81 5.85
N LEU A 337 -5.12 3.18 5.14
CA LEU A 337 -3.72 3.55 5.20
C LEU A 337 -3.43 4.55 4.08
N ALA A 338 -3.17 5.80 4.43
CA ALA A 338 -2.90 6.87 3.46
C ALA A 338 -1.40 7.17 3.39
N ILE A 339 -0.87 7.31 2.18
CA ILE A 339 0.47 7.81 1.90
C ILE A 339 0.35 9.25 1.42
N SER A 340 1.06 10.17 2.07
CA SER A 340 0.98 11.61 1.76
C SER A 340 2.35 12.27 1.72
N GLY A 341 2.50 13.32 0.89
CA GLY A 341 3.75 14.05 0.76
C GLY A 341 4.93 13.13 0.38
N ASN A 342 6.01 13.17 1.17
CA ASN A 342 7.19 12.33 0.96
C ASN A 342 7.05 10.91 1.56
N GLY A 343 5.84 10.53 1.99
CA GLY A 343 5.56 9.22 2.53
C GLY A 343 5.84 8.11 1.53
N SER A 344 6.29 6.97 2.03
CA SER A 344 6.43 5.76 1.22
C SER A 344 6.32 4.49 2.06
N LEU A 345 5.99 3.39 1.39
CA LEU A 345 6.19 2.03 1.87
C LEU A 345 7.52 1.47 1.33
N SER A 346 8.03 0.43 1.98
CA SER A 346 9.18 -0.33 1.45
C SER A 346 8.76 -1.09 0.20
N SER A 347 9.57 -1.02 -0.86
CA SER A 347 9.37 -1.75 -2.11
C SER A 347 9.40 -3.27 -1.96
N SER A 348 9.86 -3.78 -0.82
CA SER A 348 9.89 -5.20 -0.50
C SER A 348 8.73 -5.67 0.39
N SER A 349 8.01 -4.74 1.03
CA SER A 349 6.90 -5.07 1.92
C SER A 349 5.66 -5.43 1.09
N PRO A 350 5.10 -6.64 1.19
CA PRO A 350 3.82 -6.95 0.56
C PRO A 350 2.67 -6.25 1.29
N VAL A 351 1.61 -5.92 0.56
CA VAL A 351 0.42 -5.27 1.10
C VAL A 351 -0.79 -6.21 1.01
N SER A 352 -1.56 -6.33 2.10
CA SER A 352 -2.76 -7.17 2.15
C SER A 352 -3.98 -6.40 2.66
N LEU A 353 -5.04 -6.31 1.87
CA LEU A 353 -6.31 -5.65 2.20
C LEU A 353 -7.37 -6.72 2.49
N THR A 354 -7.50 -7.12 3.75
CA THR A 354 -8.19 -8.37 4.13
C THR A 354 -9.70 -8.22 4.35
N ALA A 355 -10.23 -6.99 4.34
CA ALA A 355 -11.65 -6.71 4.55
C ALA A 355 -12.24 -5.79 3.48
N ALA A 356 -13.55 -5.91 3.24
CA ALA A 356 -14.29 -4.94 2.44
C ALA A 356 -14.24 -3.57 3.13
N GLY A 357 -14.01 -2.51 2.35
CA GLY A 357 -13.81 -1.14 2.85
C GLY A 357 -12.37 -0.83 3.29
N ALA A 358 -11.49 -1.83 3.42
CA ALA A 358 -10.07 -1.58 3.61
C ALA A 358 -9.50 -0.81 2.41
N THR A 359 -8.78 0.27 2.68
CA THR A 359 -8.27 1.17 1.63
C THR A 359 -6.77 1.44 1.81
N LEU A 360 -6.00 1.25 0.73
CA LEU A 360 -4.69 1.85 0.57
C LEU A 360 -4.86 3.11 -0.29
N ASP A 361 -4.63 4.28 0.29
CA ASP A 361 -4.76 5.56 -0.42
C ASP A 361 -3.38 6.15 -0.73
N LEU A 362 -3.03 6.19 -2.01
CA LEU A 362 -1.77 6.74 -2.53
C LEU A 362 -1.99 8.12 -3.17
N SER A 363 -3.20 8.66 -3.15
CA SER A 363 -3.55 9.89 -3.88
C SER A 363 -2.87 11.14 -3.34
N GLY A 364 -2.47 11.14 -2.06
CA GLY A 364 -1.73 12.23 -1.42
C GLY A 364 -0.22 12.18 -1.60
N ALA A 365 0.34 11.09 -2.14
CA ALA A 365 1.78 10.93 -2.29
C ALA A 365 2.36 11.90 -3.35
N ALA A 366 3.56 12.43 -3.10
CA ALA A 366 4.25 13.34 -4.01
C ALA A 366 5.12 12.62 -5.06
N SER A 367 5.20 11.29 -5.00
CA SER A 367 6.01 10.47 -5.91
C SER A 367 5.38 9.09 -6.12
N PRO A 368 5.68 8.40 -7.24
CA PRO A 368 5.29 7.02 -7.46
C PRO A 368 5.65 6.13 -6.28
N GLN A 369 4.78 5.17 -6.00
CA GLN A 369 4.91 4.28 -4.85
C GLN A 369 5.37 2.90 -5.29
N SER A 370 6.05 2.20 -4.39
CA SER A 370 6.54 0.85 -4.64
C SER A 370 6.27 -0.04 -3.44
N THR A 371 5.87 -1.27 -3.70
CA THR A 371 5.56 -2.30 -2.70
C THR A 371 5.92 -3.67 -3.29
N GLY A 372 5.81 -4.73 -2.48
CA GLY A 372 5.94 -6.11 -2.94
C GLY A 372 4.79 -6.53 -3.85
N THR A 373 4.09 -7.60 -3.50
CA THR A 373 2.80 -7.94 -4.10
C THR A 373 1.66 -7.25 -3.37
N ILE A 374 0.51 -7.17 -4.02
CA ILE A 374 -0.74 -6.82 -3.36
C ILE A 374 -1.63 -8.05 -3.21
N SER A 375 -2.43 -8.08 -2.16
CA SER A 375 -3.49 -9.06 -1.99
C SER A 375 -4.70 -8.40 -1.39
N GLY A 376 -5.88 -8.92 -1.65
CA GLY A 376 -7.06 -8.40 -1.00
C GLY A 376 -8.37 -8.95 -1.48
N VAL A 377 -9.42 -8.64 -0.73
CA VAL A 377 -10.78 -9.15 -0.95
C VAL A 377 -11.62 -8.19 -1.77
N ALA A 378 -12.73 -8.69 -2.33
CA ALA A 378 -13.71 -7.86 -3.02
C ALA A 378 -14.24 -6.75 -2.10
N GLY A 379 -14.39 -5.55 -2.64
CA GLY A 379 -14.80 -4.36 -1.87
C GLY A 379 -13.66 -3.64 -1.14
N SER A 380 -12.43 -4.17 -1.18
CA SER A 380 -11.23 -3.38 -0.83
C SER A 380 -10.83 -2.45 -1.98
N THR A 381 -10.07 -1.39 -1.69
CA THR A 381 -9.66 -0.39 -2.69
C THR A 381 -8.18 -0.01 -2.57
N VAL A 382 -7.50 0.06 -3.71
CA VAL A 382 -6.23 0.78 -3.85
C VAL A 382 -6.52 2.05 -4.65
N ASN A 383 -6.47 3.21 -4.00
CA ASN A 383 -6.68 4.50 -4.65
C ASN A 383 -5.32 5.08 -5.07
N LEU A 384 -5.03 5.08 -6.37
CA LEU A 384 -3.77 5.60 -6.90
C LEU A 384 -3.73 7.14 -6.89
N GLY A 385 -4.88 7.81 -6.96
CA GLY A 385 -4.93 9.20 -7.40
C GLY A 385 -4.23 9.34 -8.75
N ASN A 386 -3.18 10.15 -8.82
CA ASN A 386 -2.38 10.35 -10.02
C ASN A 386 -1.01 9.62 -9.97
N ASN A 387 -0.76 8.83 -8.92
CA ASN A 387 0.53 8.20 -8.69
C ASN A 387 0.61 6.82 -9.34
N ASN A 388 1.77 6.48 -9.91
CA ASN A 388 2.02 5.11 -10.36
C ASN A 388 2.35 4.21 -9.18
N LEU A 389 1.81 2.99 -9.17
CA LEU A 389 2.15 1.93 -8.23
C LEU A 389 3.05 0.89 -8.90
N THR A 390 4.23 0.65 -8.32
CA THR A 390 5.16 -0.40 -8.75
C THR A 390 5.04 -1.61 -7.82
N LEU A 391 4.86 -2.79 -8.40
CA LEU A 391 4.79 -4.07 -7.71
C LEU A 391 6.09 -4.86 -7.96
N GLY A 392 6.92 -5.00 -6.93
CA GLY A 392 8.31 -5.49 -7.00
C GLY A 392 8.57 -6.88 -6.40
N GLY A 393 7.54 -7.58 -5.90
CA GLY A 393 7.68 -8.84 -5.18
C GLY A 393 8.09 -10.06 -6.05
N SER A 394 8.77 -11.03 -5.45
CA SER A 394 9.08 -12.32 -6.08
C SER A 394 8.03 -13.41 -5.85
N GLY A 395 7.15 -13.22 -4.86
CA GLY A 395 6.00 -14.10 -4.60
C GLY A 395 4.79 -13.72 -5.45
N ASP A 396 3.73 -14.53 -5.34
CA ASP A 396 2.47 -14.29 -6.04
C ASP A 396 1.49 -13.46 -5.20
N GLY A 397 0.71 -12.63 -5.87
CA GLY A 397 -0.36 -11.80 -5.31
C GLY A 397 -1.72 -12.14 -5.94
N THR A 398 -2.79 -11.89 -5.20
CA THR A 398 -4.16 -11.99 -5.73
C THR A 398 -5.01 -10.89 -5.14
N TYR A 399 -5.44 -9.97 -5.99
CA TYR A 399 -6.21 -8.81 -5.60
C TYR A 399 -7.62 -8.85 -6.21
N ALA A 400 -8.63 -9.00 -5.35
CA ALA A 400 -10.04 -9.00 -5.72
C ALA A 400 -10.72 -7.62 -5.57
N GLY A 401 -10.00 -6.63 -5.04
CA GLY A 401 -10.49 -5.26 -4.91
C GLY A 401 -10.39 -4.44 -6.21
N ASN A 402 -10.72 -3.16 -6.10
CA ASN A 402 -10.61 -2.20 -7.21
C ASN A 402 -9.33 -1.37 -7.08
N ILE A 403 -8.45 -1.42 -8.08
CA ILE A 403 -7.40 -0.41 -8.26
C ILE A 403 -7.99 0.76 -9.06
N ALA A 404 -8.01 1.96 -8.48
CA ALA A 404 -8.67 3.13 -9.04
C ALA A 404 -7.73 4.33 -9.19
N GLY A 405 -8.12 5.32 -10.00
CA GLY A 405 -7.39 6.58 -10.19
C GLY A 405 -6.87 6.79 -11.60
N THR A 406 -6.16 7.88 -11.83
CA THR A 406 -5.54 8.18 -13.13
C THR A 406 -4.11 7.66 -13.26
N GLY A 407 -3.49 7.29 -12.13
CA GLY A 407 -2.18 6.63 -12.09
C GLY A 407 -2.15 5.26 -12.78
N GLY A 408 -0.93 4.79 -13.09
CA GLY A 408 -0.68 3.49 -13.71
C GLY A 408 -0.19 2.43 -12.72
N VAL A 409 -0.09 1.19 -13.22
CA VAL A 409 0.45 0.03 -12.49
C VAL A 409 1.67 -0.51 -13.23
N THR A 410 2.78 -0.71 -12.52
CA THR A 410 4.03 -1.25 -13.07
C THR A 410 4.40 -2.55 -12.36
N MET A 411 4.40 -3.67 -13.07
CA MET A 411 4.99 -4.92 -12.60
C MET A 411 6.51 -4.90 -12.82
N SER A 412 7.29 -5.05 -11.75
CA SER A 412 8.76 -5.17 -11.80
C SER A 412 9.30 -6.39 -11.05
N GLY A 413 8.45 -7.08 -10.29
CA GLY A 413 8.77 -8.35 -9.63
C GLY A 413 8.88 -9.54 -10.58
N THR A 414 9.25 -10.70 -10.07
CA THR A 414 9.30 -11.97 -10.84
C THR A 414 8.08 -12.85 -10.64
N GLY A 415 7.26 -12.55 -9.63
CA GLY A 415 6.04 -13.32 -9.33
C GLY A 415 4.87 -12.97 -10.23
N THR A 416 3.73 -13.59 -9.94
CA THR A 416 2.45 -13.37 -10.62
C THR A 416 1.53 -12.52 -9.75
N GLU A 417 1.08 -11.38 -10.26
CA GLU A 417 -0.02 -10.63 -9.65
C GLU A 417 -1.32 -10.94 -10.38
N THR A 418 -2.30 -11.53 -9.67
CA THR A 418 -3.59 -11.92 -10.26
C THR A 418 -4.68 -10.95 -9.85
N LEU A 419 -5.22 -10.21 -10.83
CA LEU A 419 -6.35 -9.31 -10.63
C LEU A 419 -7.66 -10.07 -10.87
N THR A 420 -8.47 -10.20 -9.82
CA THR A 420 -9.80 -10.84 -9.86
C THR A 420 -10.94 -9.82 -9.67
N GLY A 421 -10.61 -8.59 -9.28
CA GLY A 421 -11.53 -7.46 -9.24
C GLY A 421 -11.55 -6.66 -10.56
N ALA A 422 -12.62 -5.89 -10.76
CA ALA A 422 -12.71 -4.94 -11.86
C ALA A 422 -11.88 -3.68 -11.55
N ASN A 423 -10.79 -3.47 -12.28
CA ASN A 423 -9.89 -2.35 -12.04
C ASN A 423 -10.26 -1.16 -12.92
N THR A 424 -10.32 0.02 -12.31
CA THR A 424 -10.84 1.25 -12.92
C THR A 424 -9.77 2.28 -13.21
N TYR A 425 -8.51 2.02 -12.83
CA TYR A 425 -7.40 2.92 -13.12
C TYR A 425 -7.19 3.11 -14.63
N THR A 426 -6.87 4.35 -15.05
CA THR A 426 -6.73 4.71 -16.46
C THR A 426 -5.29 4.90 -16.93
N GLY A 427 -4.33 5.02 -16.01
CA GLY A 427 -2.91 5.11 -16.34
C GLY A 427 -2.36 3.80 -16.88
N ALA A 428 -1.21 3.86 -17.55
CA ALA A 428 -0.63 2.70 -18.24
C ALA A 428 -0.37 1.51 -17.31
N THR A 429 -0.62 0.31 -17.81
CA THR A 429 -0.15 -0.94 -17.23
C THR A 429 1.17 -1.33 -17.88
N THR A 430 2.26 -1.30 -17.12
CA THR A 430 3.60 -1.67 -17.62
C THR A 430 4.06 -2.97 -16.96
N ILE A 431 4.55 -3.92 -17.75
CA ILE A 431 5.07 -5.20 -17.26
C ILE A 431 6.54 -5.29 -17.66
N ASN A 432 7.43 -4.92 -16.72
CA ASN A 432 8.87 -5.00 -16.89
C ASN A 432 9.39 -6.44 -16.68
N SER A 433 8.73 -7.21 -15.81
CA SER A 433 9.11 -8.58 -15.43
C SER A 433 7.89 -9.29 -14.81
N GLY A 434 7.98 -10.62 -14.69
CA GLY A 434 6.95 -11.44 -14.06
C GLY A 434 5.66 -11.52 -14.88
N THR A 435 4.55 -11.82 -14.20
CA THR A 435 3.25 -12.01 -14.82
C THR A 435 2.21 -11.08 -14.20
N LEU A 436 1.46 -10.35 -15.04
CA LEU A 436 0.17 -9.80 -14.66
C LEU A 436 -0.92 -10.73 -15.19
N ALA A 437 -1.69 -11.35 -14.30
CA ALA A 437 -2.77 -12.25 -14.67
C ALA A 437 -4.14 -11.60 -14.43
N ILE A 438 -5.09 -11.79 -15.34
CA ILE A 438 -6.50 -11.49 -15.15
C ILE A 438 -7.23 -12.79 -14.81
N GLY A 439 -7.77 -12.87 -13.59
CA GLY A 439 -8.53 -14.02 -13.11
C GLY A 439 -10.04 -13.88 -13.33
N ALA A 440 -10.81 -14.80 -12.75
CA ALA A 440 -12.27 -14.77 -12.84
C ALA A 440 -12.84 -13.48 -12.20
N GLY A 441 -13.72 -12.78 -12.92
CA GLY A 441 -14.26 -11.47 -12.50
C GLY A 441 -13.33 -10.27 -12.72
N GLY A 442 -12.06 -10.52 -13.03
CA GLY A 442 -11.05 -9.48 -13.23
C GLY A 442 -11.22 -8.72 -14.54
N SER A 443 -10.87 -7.43 -14.52
CA SER A 443 -10.73 -6.63 -15.74
C SER A 443 -9.79 -5.44 -15.56
N LEU A 444 -9.30 -4.89 -16.67
CA LEU A 444 -8.70 -3.55 -16.75
C LEU A 444 -9.71 -2.54 -17.32
N SER A 445 -9.44 -1.25 -17.15
CA SER A 445 -10.18 -0.20 -17.86
C SER A 445 -9.91 -0.29 -19.38
N ALA A 446 -10.96 -0.12 -20.18
CA ALA A 446 -10.90 -0.22 -21.63
C ALA A 446 -9.98 0.83 -22.30
N THR A 447 -9.61 1.89 -21.59
CA THR A 447 -8.72 2.95 -22.10
C THR A 447 -7.26 2.76 -21.68
N THR A 448 -6.97 1.85 -20.76
CA THR A 448 -5.64 1.68 -20.18
C THR A 448 -4.71 1.00 -21.18
N PRO A 449 -3.59 1.63 -21.61
CA PRO A 449 -2.62 0.95 -22.46
C PRO A 449 -1.84 -0.10 -21.68
N VAL A 450 -1.45 -1.19 -22.35
CA VAL A 450 -0.64 -2.29 -21.79
C VAL A 450 0.69 -2.35 -22.52
N SER A 451 1.81 -2.33 -21.79
CA SER A 451 3.17 -2.35 -22.34
C SER A 451 4.03 -3.41 -21.66
N LEU A 452 4.56 -4.38 -22.42
CA LEU A 452 5.43 -5.45 -21.93
C LEU A 452 6.88 -5.13 -22.31
N THR A 453 7.61 -4.48 -21.41
CA THR A 453 8.91 -3.84 -21.70
C THR A 453 10.12 -4.75 -21.47
N GLY A 454 9.96 -5.87 -20.76
CA GLY A 454 11.03 -6.83 -20.52
C GLY A 454 10.83 -8.16 -21.23
N ALA A 455 11.93 -8.79 -21.64
CA ALA A 455 11.90 -10.18 -22.09
C ALA A 455 11.49 -11.09 -20.92
N GLY A 456 10.54 -11.99 -21.13
CA GLY A 456 9.93 -12.83 -20.09
C GLY A 456 8.73 -12.19 -19.37
N ALA A 457 8.43 -10.90 -19.61
CA ALA A 457 7.19 -10.29 -19.13
C ALA A 457 5.97 -10.98 -19.73
N THR A 458 4.97 -11.29 -18.91
CA THR A 458 3.76 -11.99 -19.33
C THR A 458 2.50 -11.23 -18.95
N PHE A 459 1.59 -11.04 -19.91
CA PHE A 459 0.21 -10.64 -19.65
C PHE A 459 -0.69 -11.86 -19.87
N ASP A 460 -1.21 -12.43 -18.79
CA ASP A 460 -1.98 -13.67 -18.81
C ASP A 460 -3.47 -13.41 -18.65
N LEU A 461 -4.26 -13.76 -19.67
CA LEU A 461 -5.71 -13.65 -19.68
C LEU A 461 -6.37 -15.04 -19.66
N SER A 462 -5.62 -16.13 -19.53
CA SER A 462 -6.15 -17.49 -19.58
C SER A 462 -7.08 -17.84 -18.41
N GLY A 463 -6.94 -17.15 -17.28
CA GLY A 463 -7.83 -17.24 -16.12
C GLY A 463 -9.07 -16.36 -16.18
N ALA A 464 -9.18 -15.47 -17.17
CA ALA A 464 -10.33 -14.57 -17.30
C ALA A 464 -11.58 -15.34 -17.73
N THR A 465 -12.75 -14.89 -17.27
CA THR A 465 -14.07 -15.48 -17.59
C THR A 465 -14.90 -14.62 -18.53
N THR A 466 -14.40 -13.43 -18.87
CA THR A 466 -15.02 -12.47 -19.80
C THR A 466 -13.96 -11.92 -20.76
N PRO A 467 -14.36 -11.54 -22.00
CA PRO A 467 -13.48 -10.83 -22.92
C PRO A 467 -12.89 -9.57 -22.28
N GLN A 468 -11.63 -9.30 -22.58
CA GLN A 468 -10.89 -8.19 -21.99
C GLN A 468 -10.71 -7.08 -23.00
N THR A 469 -10.79 -5.83 -22.55
CA THR A 469 -10.55 -4.66 -23.39
C THR A 469 -9.46 -3.79 -22.76
N THR A 470 -8.54 -3.34 -23.59
CA THR A 470 -7.41 -2.47 -23.23
C THR A 470 -7.30 -1.36 -24.28
N GLY A 471 -6.49 -0.34 -24.00
CA GLY A 471 -6.17 0.72 -24.94
C GLY A 471 -5.31 0.21 -26.10
N THR A 472 -4.01 0.45 -26.03
CA THR A 472 -3.01 -0.07 -26.98
C THR A 472 -2.25 -1.25 -26.38
N LEU A 473 -1.65 -2.07 -27.23
CA LEU A 473 -0.72 -3.13 -26.82
C LEU A 473 0.68 -2.80 -27.35
N SER A 474 1.68 -2.84 -26.49
CA SER A 474 3.08 -2.74 -26.90
C SER A 474 3.90 -3.80 -26.19
N GLY A 475 4.99 -4.24 -26.81
CA GLY A 475 5.90 -5.16 -26.15
C GLY A 475 7.15 -5.51 -26.95
N VAL A 476 8.16 -6.00 -26.25
CA VAL A 476 9.46 -6.39 -26.82
C VAL A 476 9.53 -7.90 -27.13
N ALA A 477 10.46 -8.30 -27.99
CA ALA A 477 10.76 -9.72 -28.20
C ALA A 477 10.99 -10.47 -26.88
N GLY A 478 10.46 -11.69 -26.81
CA GLY A 478 10.53 -12.54 -25.63
C GLY A 478 9.49 -12.23 -24.55
N SER A 479 8.66 -11.19 -24.71
CA SER A 479 7.44 -11.02 -23.92
C SER A 479 6.30 -11.91 -24.44
N THR A 480 5.30 -12.19 -23.59
CA THR A 480 4.17 -13.06 -23.94
C THR A 480 2.83 -12.45 -23.54
N VAL A 481 1.85 -12.53 -24.43
CA VAL A 481 0.42 -12.38 -24.10
C VAL A 481 -0.22 -13.75 -24.20
N ASN A 482 -0.70 -14.29 -23.08
CA ASN A 482 -1.41 -15.57 -23.04
C ASN A 482 -2.92 -15.33 -23.00
N LEU A 483 -3.60 -15.48 -24.14
CA LEU A 483 -5.05 -15.28 -24.23
C LEU A 483 -5.84 -16.43 -23.56
N GLY A 484 -5.26 -17.62 -23.46
CA GLY A 484 -6.04 -18.84 -23.25
C GLY A 484 -7.14 -18.97 -24.31
N GLY A 485 -8.40 -19.10 -23.87
CA GLY A 485 -9.59 -19.11 -24.73
C GLY A 485 -10.28 -17.75 -24.86
N ASN A 486 -9.69 -16.66 -24.34
CA ASN A 486 -10.36 -15.36 -24.25
C ASN A 486 -10.09 -14.46 -25.46
N ASN A 487 -11.00 -13.52 -25.70
CA ASN A 487 -10.80 -12.43 -26.66
C ASN A 487 -10.16 -11.22 -25.97
N LEU A 488 -9.07 -10.71 -26.54
CA LEU A 488 -8.48 -9.42 -26.18
C LEU A 488 -8.87 -8.37 -27.23
N THR A 489 -9.54 -7.31 -26.79
CA THR A 489 -9.90 -6.16 -27.63
C THR A 489 -8.96 -4.99 -27.38
N LEU A 490 -8.34 -4.47 -28.43
CA LEU A 490 -7.60 -3.20 -28.43
C LEU A 490 -8.55 -2.09 -28.90
N GLY A 491 -9.02 -1.26 -27.97
CA GLY A 491 -10.02 -0.22 -28.19
C GLY A 491 -9.43 1.19 -28.32
N GLY A 492 -8.12 1.36 -28.11
CA GLY A 492 -7.48 2.68 -28.12
C GLY A 492 -7.38 3.33 -29.51
N ALA A 493 -7.31 4.66 -29.52
CA ALA A 493 -7.01 5.44 -30.74
C ALA A 493 -5.49 5.61 -31.00
N GLY A 494 -4.65 5.22 -30.03
CA GLY A 494 -3.19 5.26 -30.15
C GLY A 494 -2.61 4.10 -30.96
N SER A 495 -1.31 4.15 -31.23
CA SER A 495 -0.61 3.09 -31.96
C SER A 495 0.24 2.22 -31.03
N GLY A 496 0.27 0.91 -31.30
CA GLY A 496 1.02 -0.10 -30.58
C GLY A 496 2.01 -0.84 -31.48
N THR A 497 3.06 -1.40 -30.88
CA THR A 497 3.97 -2.33 -31.56
C THR A 497 4.31 -3.47 -30.61
N TYR A 498 3.94 -4.67 -31.01
CA TYR A 498 4.11 -5.88 -30.21
C TYR A 498 5.01 -6.89 -30.91
N ASP A 499 6.20 -7.07 -30.34
CA ASP A 499 7.24 -7.99 -30.81
C ASP A 499 7.30 -9.32 -30.05
N GLY A 500 6.50 -9.43 -28.99
CA GLY A 500 6.32 -10.66 -28.23
C GLY A 500 5.45 -11.70 -28.93
N THR A 501 5.22 -12.82 -28.26
CA THR A 501 4.31 -13.87 -28.72
C THR A 501 2.92 -13.70 -28.10
N ILE A 502 1.89 -13.60 -28.93
CA ILE A 502 0.49 -13.76 -28.52
C ILE A 502 0.11 -15.23 -28.73
N ALA A 503 -0.31 -15.91 -27.67
CA ALA A 503 -0.66 -17.33 -27.66
C ALA A 503 -2.06 -17.56 -27.09
N GLY A 504 -2.64 -18.73 -27.35
CA GLY A 504 -3.93 -19.14 -26.75
C GLY A 504 -4.80 -19.97 -27.69
N ALA A 505 -5.13 -21.20 -27.29
CA ALA A 505 -6.06 -22.05 -28.03
C ALA A 505 -7.50 -21.52 -27.88
N GLY A 506 -8.13 -21.17 -28.99
CA GLY A 506 -9.46 -20.56 -29.03
C GLY A 506 -9.47 -19.05 -28.75
N GLY A 507 -8.39 -18.49 -28.21
CA GLY A 507 -8.25 -17.06 -27.96
C GLY A 507 -8.13 -16.25 -29.24
N SER A 508 -8.69 -15.04 -29.22
CA SER A 508 -8.74 -14.13 -30.37
C SER A 508 -8.27 -12.72 -30.04
N LEU A 509 -7.81 -12.00 -31.06
CA LEU A 509 -7.42 -10.59 -30.96
C LEU A 509 -8.40 -9.74 -31.76
N THR A 510 -8.95 -8.68 -31.17
CA THR A 510 -9.86 -7.75 -31.83
C THR A 510 -9.29 -6.34 -31.85
N LEU A 511 -9.17 -5.75 -33.03
CA LEU A 511 -8.84 -4.33 -33.21
C LEU A 511 -10.13 -3.53 -33.41
N ALA A 512 -10.58 -2.91 -32.33
CA ALA A 512 -11.81 -2.09 -32.29
C ALA A 512 -11.54 -0.59 -32.29
N GLY A 513 -10.31 -0.17 -32.01
CA GLY A 513 -9.86 1.22 -32.11
C GLY A 513 -9.54 1.67 -33.54
N THR A 514 -9.28 2.96 -33.69
CA THR A 514 -8.90 3.61 -34.96
C THR A 514 -7.37 3.73 -35.15
N GLY A 515 -6.58 3.35 -34.14
CA GLY A 515 -5.13 3.44 -34.17
C GLY A 515 -4.46 2.37 -35.05
N THR A 516 -3.13 2.34 -35.02
CA THR A 516 -2.31 1.36 -35.74
C THR A 516 -1.68 0.36 -34.78
N GLU A 517 -1.95 -0.93 -34.94
CA GLU A 517 -1.26 -2.00 -34.23
C GLU A 517 -0.27 -2.70 -35.16
N THR A 518 1.00 -2.81 -34.75
CA THR A 518 2.04 -3.52 -35.51
C THR A 518 2.45 -4.79 -34.79
N LEU A 519 2.23 -5.95 -35.40
CA LEU A 519 2.59 -7.25 -34.87
C LEU A 519 3.87 -7.73 -35.56
N THR A 520 5.00 -7.63 -34.86
CA THR A 520 6.31 -8.09 -35.36
C THR A 520 6.65 -9.51 -34.92
N GLY A 521 6.10 -9.96 -33.79
CA GLY A 521 6.30 -11.29 -33.22
C GLY A 521 5.60 -12.41 -33.99
N THR A 522 6.03 -13.66 -33.72
CA THR A 522 5.36 -14.86 -34.24
C THR A 522 4.23 -15.25 -33.30
N ASN A 523 2.99 -15.20 -33.78
CA ASN A 523 1.82 -15.46 -32.95
C ASN A 523 1.25 -16.86 -33.17
N THR A 524 0.64 -17.44 -32.12
CA THR A 524 0.17 -18.84 -32.11
C THR A 524 -1.28 -19.01 -31.67
N TYR A 525 -1.99 -17.91 -31.36
CA TYR A 525 -3.41 -17.97 -31.03
C TYR A 525 -4.26 -18.50 -32.21
N THR A 526 -5.34 -19.21 -31.90
CA THR A 526 -6.12 -19.97 -32.90
C THR A 526 -7.55 -19.45 -33.11
N GLY A 527 -8.06 -18.56 -32.25
CA GLY A 527 -9.41 -17.99 -32.37
C GLY A 527 -9.56 -16.93 -33.47
N GLY A 528 -8.43 -16.45 -34.02
CA GLY A 528 -8.40 -15.51 -35.15
C GLY A 528 -8.23 -14.04 -34.75
N THR A 529 -8.17 -13.18 -35.76
CA THR A 529 -7.99 -11.74 -35.64
C THR A 529 -9.22 -11.02 -36.18
N ASN A 530 -9.78 -10.06 -35.46
CA ASN A 530 -10.96 -9.31 -35.89
C ASN A 530 -10.62 -7.84 -36.10
N LEU A 531 -11.03 -7.26 -37.23
CA LEU A 531 -10.94 -5.82 -37.50
C LEU A 531 -12.35 -5.23 -37.53
N THR A 532 -12.65 -4.38 -36.55
CA THR A 532 -14.01 -3.84 -36.36
C THR A 532 -14.07 -2.31 -36.33
N GLY A 533 -12.95 -1.66 -35.96
CA GLY A 533 -12.90 -0.23 -35.66
C GLY A 533 -12.48 0.71 -36.79
N GLY A 534 -12.07 0.18 -37.95
CA GLY A 534 -11.49 0.98 -39.03
C GLY A 534 -10.01 1.34 -38.84
N GLY A 535 -9.37 0.86 -37.77
CA GLY A 535 -7.93 1.02 -37.53
C GLY A 535 -7.04 0.24 -38.51
N THR A 536 -5.72 0.35 -38.32
CA THR A 536 -4.72 -0.32 -39.16
C THR A 536 -4.02 -1.43 -38.39
N LEU A 537 -3.90 -2.60 -39.00
CA LEU A 537 -3.09 -3.72 -38.53
C LEU A 537 -1.91 -3.91 -39.48
N ILE A 538 -0.69 -3.93 -38.95
CA ILE A 538 0.54 -4.14 -39.71
C ILE A 538 1.16 -5.47 -39.28
N ALA A 539 1.28 -6.42 -40.22
CA ALA A 539 1.91 -7.72 -40.00
C ALA A 539 3.36 -7.73 -40.51
N SER A 540 4.33 -8.13 -39.69
CA SER A 540 5.74 -8.16 -40.11
C SER A 540 6.24 -9.52 -40.58
N ASN A 541 5.46 -10.58 -40.35
CA ASN A 541 5.79 -11.95 -40.75
C ASN A 541 4.50 -12.74 -41.04
N GLY A 542 4.65 -13.92 -41.66
CA GLY A 542 3.51 -14.75 -42.10
C GLY A 542 2.67 -15.37 -40.98
N SER A 543 3.15 -15.35 -39.74
CA SER A 543 2.47 -15.86 -38.54
C SER A 543 2.02 -14.74 -37.60
N ALA A 544 2.14 -13.47 -38.01
CA ALA A 544 1.81 -12.33 -37.17
C ALA A 544 0.32 -12.29 -36.76
N LEU A 545 -0.57 -12.93 -37.52
CA LEU A 545 -2.01 -12.97 -37.21
C LEU A 545 -2.45 -14.27 -36.51
N GLY A 546 -1.50 -15.06 -36.00
CA GLY A 546 -1.80 -16.39 -35.49
C GLY A 546 -2.25 -17.34 -36.61
N THR A 547 -2.97 -18.40 -36.24
CA THR A 547 -3.40 -19.46 -37.19
C THR A 547 -4.90 -19.41 -37.50
N GLY A 548 -5.67 -18.62 -36.76
CA GLY A 548 -7.11 -18.45 -36.99
C GLY A 548 -7.42 -17.55 -38.20
N ALA A 549 -8.69 -17.40 -38.53
CA ALA A 549 -9.12 -16.52 -39.62
C ALA A 549 -8.97 -15.03 -39.26
N LEU A 550 -8.76 -14.18 -40.27
CA LEU A 550 -8.94 -12.73 -40.18
C LEU A 550 -10.40 -12.40 -40.52
N ASN A 551 -11.13 -11.78 -39.61
CA ASN A 551 -12.53 -11.39 -39.81
C ASN A 551 -12.66 -9.87 -39.85
N THR A 552 -13.50 -9.35 -40.73
CA THR A 552 -13.91 -7.94 -40.70
C THR A 552 -15.38 -7.80 -40.34
N SER A 553 -15.72 -6.75 -39.60
CA SER A 553 -17.10 -6.34 -39.33
C SER A 553 -17.15 -4.84 -39.05
N GLY A 554 -18.34 -4.25 -38.89
CA GLY A 554 -18.45 -2.81 -38.65
C GLY A 554 -17.78 -2.00 -39.76
N ALA A 555 -16.87 -1.09 -39.40
CA ALA A 555 -16.11 -0.29 -40.37
C ALA A 555 -15.05 -1.11 -41.13
N GLY A 556 -14.72 -2.33 -40.68
CA GLY A 556 -13.59 -3.11 -41.16
C GLY A 556 -12.26 -2.57 -40.62
N GLY A 557 -11.27 -2.46 -41.50
CA GLY A 557 -9.94 -1.96 -41.14
C GLY A 557 -8.96 -2.01 -42.30
N THR A 558 -7.75 -1.51 -42.06
CA THR A 558 -6.63 -1.61 -43.00
C THR A 558 -5.67 -2.71 -42.56
N LEU A 559 -5.24 -3.57 -43.48
CA LEU A 559 -4.20 -4.57 -43.27
C LEU A 559 -3.01 -4.24 -44.17
N GLY A 560 -1.86 -4.02 -43.56
CA GLY A 560 -0.60 -3.81 -44.26
C GLY A 560 0.51 -4.73 -43.74
N THR A 561 1.70 -4.58 -44.31
CA THR A 561 2.90 -5.30 -43.88
C THR A 561 4.05 -4.34 -43.65
N SER A 562 4.93 -4.66 -42.69
CA SER A 562 6.17 -3.89 -42.48
C SER A 562 7.37 -4.47 -43.25
N VAL A 563 7.25 -5.70 -43.76
CA VAL A 563 8.28 -6.40 -44.54
C VAL A 563 7.69 -6.76 -45.90
N ALA A 564 8.34 -6.30 -46.97
CA ALA A 564 7.92 -6.55 -48.34
C ALA A 564 7.89 -8.05 -48.67
N GLY A 565 6.80 -8.50 -49.31
CA GLY A 565 6.61 -9.89 -49.73
C GLY A 565 6.08 -10.81 -48.63
N THR A 566 5.74 -10.27 -47.45
CA THR A 566 5.08 -11.03 -46.38
C THR A 566 3.80 -11.66 -46.92
N THR A 567 3.67 -12.98 -46.78
CA THR A 567 2.49 -13.75 -47.18
C THR A 567 1.75 -14.24 -45.94
N LEU A 568 0.48 -13.88 -45.83
CA LEU A 568 -0.42 -14.33 -44.77
C LEU A 568 -1.23 -15.54 -45.24
N THR A 569 -1.25 -16.58 -44.43
CA THR A 569 -1.93 -17.86 -44.74
C THR A 569 -3.34 -17.95 -44.17
N ASN A 570 -3.73 -16.98 -43.34
CA ASN A 570 -5.02 -16.92 -42.68
C ASN A 570 -6.15 -16.86 -43.71
N ALA A 571 -7.20 -17.65 -43.50
CA ALA A 571 -8.47 -17.42 -44.19
C ALA A 571 -9.00 -16.02 -43.83
N ILE A 572 -9.69 -15.36 -44.77
CA ILE A 572 -10.24 -14.02 -44.57
C ILE A 572 -11.75 -14.07 -44.75
N ASN A 573 -12.48 -13.62 -43.74
CA ASN A 573 -13.93 -13.54 -43.75
C ASN A 573 -14.37 -12.07 -43.78
N LEU A 574 -14.87 -11.62 -44.92
CA LEU A 574 -15.35 -10.26 -45.12
C LEU A 574 -16.81 -10.14 -44.63
N GLY A 575 -17.01 -9.50 -43.48
CA GLY A 575 -18.35 -9.31 -42.91
C GLY A 575 -19.20 -8.36 -43.73
N SER A 576 -20.51 -8.62 -43.75
CA SER A 576 -21.49 -7.78 -44.45
C SER A 576 -21.37 -6.31 -44.05
N GLY A 577 -21.31 -5.41 -45.02
CA GLY A 577 -21.21 -3.96 -44.80
C GLY A 577 -19.82 -3.46 -44.36
N SER A 578 -18.85 -4.35 -44.15
CA SER A 578 -17.46 -3.99 -43.84
C SER A 578 -16.59 -3.95 -45.09
N THR A 579 -15.50 -3.19 -45.03
CA THR A 579 -14.47 -3.16 -46.07
C THR A 579 -13.12 -3.50 -45.45
N LEU A 580 -12.47 -4.56 -45.95
CA LEU A 580 -11.06 -4.79 -45.67
C LEU A 580 -10.23 -3.98 -46.67
N THR A 581 -9.50 -2.99 -46.19
CA THR A 581 -8.49 -2.31 -47.00
C THR A 581 -7.16 -3.07 -46.86
N VAL A 582 -6.53 -3.41 -47.97
CA VAL A 582 -5.24 -4.09 -48.02
C VAL A 582 -4.23 -3.28 -48.83
N GLY A 583 -2.96 -3.52 -48.58
CA GLY A 583 -1.85 -2.87 -49.26
C GLY A 583 -1.09 -1.92 -48.34
N GLY A 584 -0.70 -0.76 -48.86
CA GLY A 584 0.16 0.20 -48.18
C GLY A 584 1.55 0.31 -48.84
N ALA A 585 2.58 0.44 -48.01
CA ALA A 585 3.94 0.70 -48.49
C ALA A 585 4.66 -0.54 -49.04
N ASN A 586 4.27 -1.73 -48.59
CA ASN A 586 4.99 -2.99 -48.83
C ASN A 586 4.10 -4.03 -49.50
N ASN A 587 4.70 -4.86 -50.37
CA ASN A 587 3.97 -5.94 -51.02
C ASN A 587 3.41 -6.94 -49.99
N LEU A 588 2.16 -7.35 -50.19
CA LEU A 588 1.41 -8.25 -49.32
C LEU A 588 0.92 -9.46 -50.14
N GLY A 589 1.20 -10.68 -49.67
CA GLY A 589 0.63 -11.92 -50.19
C GLY A 589 -0.52 -12.41 -49.31
N LEU A 590 -1.60 -12.87 -49.93
CA LEU A 590 -2.75 -13.50 -49.27
C LEU A 590 -2.98 -14.88 -49.89
N SER A 591 -2.65 -15.94 -49.15
CA SER A 591 -2.77 -17.32 -49.64
C SER A 591 -3.96 -18.10 -49.08
N GLY A 592 -4.56 -17.62 -47.98
CA GLY A 592 -5.82 -18.15 -47.48
C GLY A 592 -7.01 -17.78 -48.37
N THR A 593 -8.10 -18.54 -48.27
CA THR A 593 -9.37 -18.23 -48.94
C THR A 593 -9.97 -16.94 -48.38
N ILE A 594 -10.35 -16.01 -49.26
CA ILE A 594 -11.17 -14.84 -48.93
C ILE A 594 -12.64 -15.17 -49.25
N SER A 595 -13.52 -15.04 -48.26
CA SER A 595 -14.96 -15.35 -48.37
C SER A 595 -15.82 -14.25 -47.72
N GLY A 596 -17.15 -14.35 -47.85
CA GLY A 596 -18.11 -13.43 -47.20
C GLY A 596 -18.81 -12.47 -48.17
N SER A 597 -19.42 -11.42 -47.62
CA SER A 597 -20.23 -10.43 -48.37
C SER A 597 -19.74 -9.00 -48.22
N GLY A 598 -18.71 -8.77 -47.41
CA GLY A 598 -18.01 -7.49 -47.33
C GLY A 598 -17.13 -7.21 -48.55
N ASN A 599 -16.61 -5.98 -48.60
CA ASN A 599 -15.80 -5.49 -49.71
C ASN A 599 -14.30 -5.70 -49.46
N LEU A 600 -13.54 -5.83 -50.55
CA LEU A 600 -12.08 -5.78 -50.54
C LEU A 600 -11.63 -4.50 -51.23
N ALA A 601 -10.84 -3.67 -50.56
CA ALA A 601 -10.22 -2.48 -51.15
C ALA A 601 -8.70 -2.65 -51.18
N VAL A 602 -8.05 -2.41 -52.31
CA VAL A 602 -6.59 -2.44 -52.45
C VAL A 602 -6.11 -1.02 -52.61
N ASN A 603 -5.30 -0.54 -51.67
CA ASN A 603 -4.84 0.85 -51.64
C ASN A 603 -3.34 0.95 -51.27
N GLY A 604 -2.66 1.95 -51.82
CA GLY A 604 -1.21 2.16 -51.65
C GLY A 604 -0.38 1.70 -52.86
N PRO A 605 0.89 2.12 -52.94
CA PRO A 605 1.76 1.86 -54.11
C PRO A 605 2.21 0.40 -54.25
N SER A 606 1.95 -0.44 -53.25
CA SER A 606 2.39 -1.84 -53.23
C SER A 606 1.52 -2.76 -54.07
N THR A 607 2.04 -3.97 -54.33
CA THR A 607 1.26 -5.08 -54.90
C THR A 607 0.66 -5.95 -53.80
N THR A 608 -0.66 -6.16 -53.83
CA THR A 608 -1.34 -7.24 -53.11
C THR A 608 -1.47 -8.45 -54.02
N THR A 609 -0.94 -9.61 -53.64
CA THR A 609 -0.99 -10.84 -54.46
C THR A 609 -1.91 -11.88 -53.83
N LEU A 610 -2.92 -12.34 -54.57
CA LEU A 610 -3.81 -13.43 -54.17
C LEU A 610 -3.27 -14.76 -54.71
N THR A 611 -3.03 -15.72 -53.82
CA THR A 611 -2.62 -17.10 -54.20
C THR A 611 -3.59 -18.17 -53.70
N GLY A 612 -4.61 -17.77 -52.92
CA GLY A 612 -5.74 -18.62 -52.54
C GLY A 612 -6.93 -18.52 -53.49
N THR A 613 -7.85 -19.48 -53.41
CA THR A 613 -9.16 -19.43 -54.09
C THR A 613 -10.12 -18.56 -53.28
N ASN A 614 -10.81 -17.63 -53.94
CA ASN A 614 -11.67 -16.63 -53.29
C ASN A 614 -13.14 -16.76 -53.71
N THR A 615 -14.07 -16.54 -52.77
CA THR A 615 -15.51 -16.77 -52.93
C THR A 615 -16.40 -15.63 -52.39
N TYR A 616 -15.81 -14.49 -52.01
CA TYR A 616 -16.56 -13.35 -51.47
C TYR A 616 -17.43 -12.65 -52.53
N THR A 617 -18.54 -12.05 -52.12
CA THR A 617 -19.54 -11.46 -53.02
C THR A 617 -19.60 -9.93 -53.00
N GLY A 618 -19.00 -9.29 -51.98
CA GLY A 618 -18.85 -7.83 -51.98
C GLY A 618 -17.80 -7.37 -53.00
N ASN A 619 -17.79 -6.07 -53.31
CA ASN A 619 -17.01 -5.53 -54.40
C ASN A 619 -15.51 -5.51 -54.09
N THR A 620 -14.70 -5.66 -55.13
CA THR A 620 -13.25 -5.43 -55.11
C THR A 620 -12.95 -4.06 -55.70
N THR A 621 -12.34 -3.16 -54.94
CA THR A 621 -11.92 -1.83 -55.44
C THR A 621 -10.40 -1.75 -55.45
N ILE A 622 -9.80 -1.31 -56.55
CA ILE A 622 -8.35 -1.08 -56.67
C ILE A 622 -8.13 0.44 -56.81
N GLY A 623 -7.41 1.00 -55.85
CA GLY A 623 -7.14 2.43 -55.73
C GLY A 623 -6.02 2.94 -56.66
N ASN A 624 -5.79 4.24 -56.59
CA ASN A 624 -4.80 4.94 -57.42
C ASN A 624 -3.38 4.42 -57.18
N GLY A 625 -2.71 4.01 -58.26
CA GLY A 625 -1.35 3.45 -58.22
C GLY A 625 -1.22 2.11 -57.50
N SER A 626 -2.32 1.44 -57.18
CA SER A 626 -2.34 0.14 -56.49
C SER A 626 -2.40 -1.02 -57.46
N THR A 627 -1.76 -2.15 -57.11
CA THR A 627 -1.82 -3.38 -57.90
C THR A 627 -2.46 -4.51 -57.11
N LEU A 628 -3.51 -5.12 -57.67
CA LEU A 628 -4.00 -6.43 -57.25
C LEU A 628 -3.51 -7.48 -58.25
N ALA A 629 -2.64 -8.39 -57.81
CA ALA A 629 -2.14 -9.48 -58.62
C ALA A 629 -2.80 -10.81 -58.23
N VAL A 630 -2.97 -11.71 -59.20
CA VAL A 630 -3.33 -13.11 -58.98
C VAL A 630 -2.11 -13.98 -59.32
N GLY A 631 -1.58 -14.67 -58.32
CA GLY A 631 -0.45 -15.58 -58.47
C GLY A 631 -0.86 -17.01 -58.83
N ALA A 632 0.12 -17.89 -58.95
CA ALA A 632 -0.11 -19.31 -59.22
C ALA A 632 -1.00 -19.96 -58.16
N GLY A 633 -2.04 -20.67 -58.58
CA GLY A 633 -3.05 -21.28 -57.70
C GLY A 633 -4.10 -20.32 -57.14
N GLY A 634 -3.94 -19.00 -57.34
CA GLY A 634 -4.91 -17.99 -56.93
C GLY A 634 -6.12 -17.87 -57.85
N ALA A 635 -7.23 -17.38 -57.32
CA ALA A 635 -8.42 -17.05 -58.10
C ALA A 635 -9.08 -15.74 -57.64
N LEU A 636 -9.56 -14.91 -58.56
CA LEU A 636 -10.55 -13.88 -58.25
C LEU A 636 -11.87 -14.51 -57.79
N SER A 637 -12.71 -13.73 -57.12
CA SER A 637 -14.06 -14.19 -56.80
C SER A 637 -15.02 -13.90 -57.95
N GLY A 638 -15.62 -14.96 -58.51
CA GLY A 638 -16.63 -14.83 -59.57
C GLY A 638 -17.90 -14.10 -59.15
N GLY A 639 -18.16 -13.96 -57.84
CA GLY A 639 -19.29 -13.23 -57.30
C GLY A 639 -19.03 -11.75 -56.99
N SER A 640 -17.78 -11.29 -57.04
CA SER A 640 -17.40 -9.89 -56.75
C SER A 640 -17.33 -9.07 -58.04
N ALA A 641 -17.80 -7.83 -58.05
CA ALA A 641 -17.45 -6.89 -59.11
C ALA A 641 -16.09 -6.24 -58.83
N VAL A 642 -15.25 -6.10 -59.85
CA VAL A 642 -13.92 -5.48 -59.75
C VAL A 642 -13.95 -4.07 -60.34
N ASN A 643 -13.60 -3.06 -59.54
CA ASN A 643 -13.54 -1.65 -59.92
C ASN A 643 -12.13 -1.08 -59.76
N LEU A 644 -11.48 -0.73 -60.87
CA LEU A 644 -10.20 -0.03 -60.91
C LEU A 644 -10.43 1.48 -60.84
N ALA A 645 -10.68 1.96 -59.62
CA ALA A 645 -11.23 3.28 -59.34
C ALA A 645 -10.24 4.44 -59.48
N GLY A 646 -8.94 4.19 -59.61
CA GLY A 646 -7.90 5.22 -59.68
C GLY A 646 -6.99 5.11 -60.89
N ALA A 647 -6.35 6.22 -61.27
CA ALA A 647 -5.31 6.21 -62.30
C ALA A 647 -4.12 5.35 -61.82
N GLY A 648 -3.53 4.56 -62.72
CA GLY A 648 -2.47 3.60 -62.39
C GLY A 648 -2.94 2.40 -61.55
N ALA A 649 -4.23 2.27 -61.25
CA ALA A 649 -4.77 1.04 -60.68
C ALA A 649 -4.52 -0.13 -61.64
N THR A 650 -3.99 -1.24 -61.14
CA THR A 650 -3.63 -2.40 -61.95
C THR A 650 -4.26 -3.68 -61.42
N LEU A 651 -4.97 -4.41 -62.26
CA LEU A 651 -5.33 -5.81 -62.05
C LEU A 651 -4.38 -6.69 -62.87
N ASP A 652 -3.48 -7.41 -62.20
CA ASP A 652 -2.47 -8.24 -62.86
C ASP A 652 -2.79 -9.73 -62.73
N LEU A 653 -3.16 -10.36 -63.85
CA LEU A 653 -3.47 -11.77 -63.96
C LEU A 653 -2.35 -12.55 -64.66
N SER A 654 -1.22 -11.92 -64.99
CA SER A 654 -0.18 -12.54 -65.81
C SER A 654 0.49 -13.74 -65.16
N ALA A 655 0.49 -13.81 -63.83
CA ALA A 655 1.04 -14.92 -63.05
C ALA A 655 0.00 -15.99 -62.65
N ALA A 656 -1.28 -15.80 -63.00
CA ALA A 656 -2.31 -16.80 -62.71
C ALA A 656 -2.10 -18.06 -63.57
N THR A 657 -2.42 -19.22 -63.01
CA THR A 657 -2.29 -20.53 -63.68
C THR A 657 -3.62 -21.15 -64.10
N THR A 658 -4.74 -20.47 -63.80
CA THR A 658 -6.09 -20.89 -64.15
C THR A 658 -6.89 -19.70 -64.69
N PRO A 659 -7.88 -19.93 -65.55
CA PRO A 659 -8.81 -18.88 -65.97
C PRO A 659 -9.46 -18.20 -64.77
N GLN A 660 -9.64 -16.89 -64.87
CA GLN A 660 -10.14 -16.05 -63.79
C GLN A 660 -11.59 -15.67 -64.07
N SER A 661 -12.37 -15.47 -63.00
CA SER A 661 -13.76 -15.03 -63.10
C SER A 661 -14.04 -13.88 -62.13
N THR A 662 -14.79 -12.90 -62.57
CA THR A 662 -15.32 -11.79 -61.76
C THR A 662 -16.77 -11.52 -62.18
N GLY A 663 -17.53 -10.81 -61.35
CA GLY A 663 -18.93 -10.47 -61.60
C GLY A 663 -19.08 -9.42 -62.71
N ALA A 664 -18.41 -8.28 -62.56
CA ALA A 664 -18.36 -7.20 -63.54
C ALA A 664 -16.99 -6.52 -63.48
N LEU A 665 -16.63 -5.78 -64.52
CA LEU A 665 -15.40 -4.99 -64.56
C LEU A 665 -15.76 -3.50 -64.67
N SER A 666 -15.06 -2.64 -63.95
CA SER A 666 -15.18 -1.20 -64.12
C SER A 666 -13.82 -0.57 -63.91
N GLY A 667 -13.58 0.59 -64.53
CA GLY A 667 -12.32 1.28 -64.37
C GLY A 667 -12.27 2.62 -65.10
N VAL A 668 -11.38 3.48 -64.62
CA VAL A 668 -11.16 4.82 -65.16
C VAL A 668 -9.99 4.85 -66.15
N ALA A 669 -9.90 5.90 -66.97
CA ALA A 669 -8.73 6.14 -67.81
C ALA A 669 -7.42 6.08 -67.02
N GLY A 670 -6.42 5.41 -67.59
CA GLY A 670 -5.10 5.19 -66.95
C GLY A 670 -5.04 4.02 -65.98
N SER A 671 -6.14 3.29 -65.76
CA SER A 671 -6.10 1.96 -65.13
C SER A 671 -5.68 0.87 -66.13
N THR A 672 -5.17 -0.25 -65.63
CA THR A 672 -4.67 -1.37 -66.46
C THR A 672 -5.18 -2.72 -65.97
N VAL A 673 -5.69 -3.55 -66.89
CA VAL A 673 -5.88 -4.98 -66.69
C VAL A 673 -4.81 -5.71 -67.51
N ASN A 674 -3.89 -6.37 -66.84
CA ASN A 674 -2.87 -7.22 -67.47
C ASN A 674 -3.32 -8.68 -67.43
N LEU A 675 -3.86 -9.19 -68.54
CA LEU A 675 -4.32 -10.57 -68.67
C LEU A 675 -3.17 -11.58 -68.74
N GLY A 676 -1.99 -11.17 -69.22
CA GLY A 676 -0.97 -12.11 -69.68
C GLY A 676 -1.54 -13.11 -70.67
N GLY A 677 -1.41 -14.42 -70.38
CA GLY A 677 -2.00 -15.51 -71.16
C GLY A 677 -3.33 -16.05 -70.63
N ASN A 678 -3.98 -15.38 -69.68
CA ASN A 678 -5.17 -15.89 -69.00
C ASN A 678 -6.48 -15.38 -69.61
N ASN A 679 -7.55 -16.17 -69.51
CA ASN A 679 -8.92 -15.73 -69.78
C ASN A 679 -9.54 -15.11 -68.53
N LEU A 680 -10.10 -13.91 -68.64
CA LEU A 680 -10.94 -13.28 -67.62
C LEU A 680 -12.40 -13.37 -68.05
N THR A 681 -13.23 -14.06 -67.26
CA THR A 681 -14.67 -14.20 -67.50
C THR A 681 -15.47 -13.23 -66.63
N LEU A 682 -16.32 -12.41 -67.24
CA LEU A 682 -17.30 -11.55 -66.59
C LEU A 682 -18.64 -12.29 -66.52
N GLY A 683 -18.95 -12.89 -65.37
CA GLY A 683 -20.06 -13.84 -65.20
C GLY A 683 -21.30 -13.29 -64.49
N GLY A 684 -21.27 -12.05 -64.01
CA GLY A 684 -22.34 -11.46 -63.19
C GLY A 684 -23.46 -10.80 -63.99
N SER A 685 -24.47 -10.31 -63.26
CA SER A 685 -25.60 -9.54 -63.81
C SER A 685 -25.39 -8.03 -63.76
N GLY A 686 -24.27 -7.56 -63.20
CA GLY A 686 -23.95 -6.13 -63.09
C GLY A 686 -23.43 -5.56 -64.40
N ASN A 687 -23.68 -4.27 -64.63
CA ASN A 687 -23.11 -3.54 -65.76
C ASN A 687 -21.74 -2.97 -65.40
N GLY A 688 -20.82 -3.01 -66.34
CA GLY A 688 -19.47 -2.50 -66.22
C GLY A 688 -19.14 -1.44 -67.27
N THR A 689 -18.35 -0.44 -66.88
CA THR A 689 -17.74 0.52 -67.81
C THR A 689 -16.25 0.58 -67.52
N TYR A 690 -15.44 0.19 -68.50
CA TYR A 690 -13.98 0.18 -68.40
C TYR A 690 -13.35 1.11 -69.44
N ASP A 691 -12.75 2.19 -68.95
CA ASP A 691 -12.07 3.22 -69.75
C ASP A 691 -10.54 3.10 -69.72
N GLY A 692 -10.02 2.04 -69.09
CA GLY A 692 -8.58 1.78 -68.98
C GLY A 692 -7.99 0.96 -70.14
N THR A 693 -6.78 0.48 -69.96
CA THR A 693 -6.10 -0.42 -70.90
C THR A 693 -6.35 -1.88 -70.52
N ILE A 694 -6.69 -2.73 -71.48
CA ILE A 694 -6.66 -4.20 -71.32
C ILE A 694 -5.55 -4.73 -72.23
N ALA A 695 -4.58 -5.45 -71.65
CA ALA A 695 -3.41 -5.94 -72.37
C ALA A 695 -3.05 -7.38 -71.96
N GLY A 696 -2.43 -8.16 -72.85
CA GLY A 696 -1.86 -9.48 -72.51
C GLY A 696 -1.80 -10.42 -73.72
N ALA A 697 -0.60 -10.86 -74.10
CA ALA A 697 -0.42 -11.76 -75.24
C ALA A 697 -1.00 -13.16 -74.96
N GLY A 698 -2.03 -13.55 -75.72
CA GLY A 698 -2.72 -14.83 -75.59
C GLY A 698 -3.83 -14.86 -74.53
N GLY A 699 -4.04 -13.74 -73.82
CA GLY A 699 -5.17 -13.55 -72.92
C GLY A 699 -6.48 -13.27 -73.67
N SER A 700 -7.61 -13.43 -72.97
CA SER A 700 -8.93 -13.10 -73.51
C SER A 700 -9.85 -12.55 -72.42
N LEU A 701 -10.82 -11.73 -72.84
CA LEU A 701 -11.92 -11.26 -71.99
C LEU A 701 -13.21 -11.87 -72.52
N THR A 702 -13.91 -12.62 -71.68
CA THR A 702 -15.17 -13.29 -72.02
C THR A 702 -16.32 -12.71 -71.24
N LEU A 703 -17.36 -12.20 -71.91
CA LEU A 703 -18.63 -11.84 -71.27
C LEU A 703 -19.56 -13.05 -71.28
N ALA A 704 -19.84 -13.62 -70.11
CA ALA A 704 -20.69 -14.81 -69.95
C ALA A 704 -21.95 -14.56 -69.10
N GLY A 705 -22.02 -13.42 -68.42
CA GLY A 705 -23.17 -12.99 -67.61
C GLY A 705 -24.27 -12.29 -68.42
N THR A 706 -25.30 -11.81 -67.71
CA THR A 706 -26.44 -11.09 -68.32
C THR A 706 -26.26 -9.57 -68.31
N GLY A 707 -25.21 -9.06 -67.68
CA GLY A 707 -24.89 -7.63 -67.65
C GLY A 707 -24.28 -7.13 -68.97
N THR A 708 -24.20 -5.80 -69.12
CA THR A 708 -23.51 -5.16 -70.24
C THR A 708 -22.13 -4.67 -69.81
N GLU A 709 -21.08 -4.98 -70.57
CA GLU A 709 -19.74 -4.42 -70.40
C GLU A 709 -19.45 -3.41 -71.51
N THR A 710 -19.12 -2.17 -71.15
CA THR A 710 -18.76 -1.10 -72.10
C THR A 710 -17.27 -0.81 -72.00
N LEU A 711 -16.54 -1.07 -73.09
CA LEU A 711 -15.10 -0.77 -73.19
C LEU A 711 -14.89 0.51 -74.00
N THR A 712 -14.30 1.53 -73.40
CA THR A 712 -14.01 2.82 -74.08
C THR A 712 -12.52 3.13 -74.20
N GLY A 713 -11.67 2.39 -73.48
CA GLY A 713 -10.22 2.54 -73.50
C GLY A 713 -9.50 1.70 -74.58
N ASN A 714 -8.17 1.71 -74.53
CA ASN A 714 -7.32 1.02 -75.50
C ASN A 714 -7.21 -0.49 -75.16
N ASN A 715 -7.76 -1.37 -76.00
CA ASN A 715 -7.75 -2.82 -75.79
C ASN A 715 -6.84 -3.47 -76.84
N THR A 716 -5.76 -4.13 -76.42
CA THR A 716 -4.72 -4.68 -77.31
C THR A 716 -4.33 -6.12 -76.99
#